data_AF-A0A7C8HY78-F1
#
_entry.id   AF-A0A7C8HY78-F1
#
_cell.length_a   1.000
_cell.length_b   1.000
_cell.length_c   1.000
_cell.angle_alpha   90.00
_cell.angle_beta   90.00
_cell.angle_gamma   90.00
#
_symmetry.space_group_name_H-M   'P 1'
#
loop_
_entity.id
_entity.type
_entity.pdbx_description
1 polymer ?
#
loop_
_entity_poly.entity_id
_entity_poly.type
_entity_poly.pdbx_seq_one_letter_code
_entity_poly.pdbx_strand_id
1 'polypeptide(L)'
;MNASVWDEDAENYLRSVFEQKAIEGNRGGFPSAFPSTIFEISWVLDLLIESGFDKDDFLLADMRKLTLLLEKNLQAHKGIVGWAPGCLPDADDTAKTISALRLLGWNKEVEPMLKAFESDASFITYRGEPKYTKEIVKCANFLSQTWMHNNGPDKWHTSVQYPMMLIAEAFVLFLKHWGKGELDSEAVPAELIHQGIPRTLLDILARTMRMQHADGSWESKREVTAYAILTLAPLLSLPWVDFLKPEGIACMYRGKAYLENNRPKWREAERLWVEKTVYSSSNLSQAYCLAASKIVVPTSFMSQKVTDLLPPQLTKKMAKMSGFFANVSPFSDAPKWKLQLSLLQSAQYTIALKGNRYNIFPPFEKASDEKYQEYIPFSWIGCKDYLSTAISAETLWQMMLVSMFSFQIDAYMETVVWEQYRDRLPELKLFIRRLCSGIPEKRKRTDDGDIEGVSKKLPGLNGISNTLGNGTTNGASNGLAANGTLQDGQPLASNGHNGFLNGGNVETVLTKYVNFAMQHPKVVQSPPSLRAWLAQELQTFLLAHITHMEDCVELASSGGTAEGSFTWQKPRTTFFNWVRSTSADHTSCPYGFVFFLCLISQNGHDVITSVQQRYALEDACRHLATMCRQYNDFGSVVRDHDEKNLNSVNFPEFDLGAPQQGASAEEVVEKRKRDLLAIAQYERRGLNRAVGELEDCLDAKVLEKLRLFIQVTDFYGHIYVARDIGIRHAAQAKAVPA
;
A
#
# COMPACT_ATOMS: atom_id res chain seq x y z
N MET A 1 35.89 32.99 0.99
CA MET A 1 36.50 32.07 1.98
C MET A 1 36.42 32.74 3.34
N ASN A 2 36.01 32.01 4.38
CA ASN A 2 35.91 32.53 5.76
C ASN A 2 37.11 32.10 6.63
N ALA A 3 38.22 31.68 6.02
CA ALA A 3 39.46 31.38 6.74
C ALA A 3 40.17 32.70 7.10
N SER A 4 40.63 32.81 8.34
CA SER A 4 41.36 33.99 8.84
C SER A 4 42.81 34.05 8.36
N VAL A 5 43.35 32.95 7.82
CA VAL A 5 44.71 32.82 7.30
C VAL A 5 44.66 32.04 5.97
N TRP A 6 45.55 32.39 5.04
CA TRP A 6 45.71 31.65 3.79
C TRP A 6 46.31 30.27 4.06
N ASP A 7 45.77 29.25 3.40
CA ASP A 7 46.20 27.86 3.54
C ASP A 7 46.80 27.39 2.21
N GLU A 8 48.13 27.25 2.18
CA GLU A 8 48.86 26.83 0.98
C GLU A 8 48.53 25.40 0.56
N ASP A 9 48.24 24.50 1.52
CA ASP A 9 47.86 23.12 1.22
C ASP A 9 46.49 23.07 0.55
N ALA A 10 45.54 23.88 1.03
CA ALA A 10 44.23 24.02 0.41
C ALA A 10 44.31 24.61 -1.00
N GLU A 11 45.16 25.63 -1.21
CA GLU A 11 45.39 26.21 -2.53
C GLU A 11 46.02 25.19 -3.48
N ASN A 12 47.09 24.52 -3.05
CA ASN A 12 47.79 23.50 -3.84
C ASN A 12 46.84 22.36 -4.22
N TYR A 13 46.00 21.93 -3.28
CA TYR A 13 44.94 20.98 -3.55
C TYR A 13 44.00 21.49 -4.64
N LEU A 14 43.41 22.69 -4.50
CA LEU A 14 42.49 23.24 -5.51
C LEU A 14 43.16 23.41 -6.89
N ARG A 15 44.42 23.85 -6.94
CA ARG A 15 45.20 23.92 -8.18
C ARG A 15 45.34 22.56 -8.83
N SER A 16 45.70 21.53 -8.05
CA SER A 16 45.82 20.16 -8.54
C SER A 16 44.50 19.63 -9.11
N VAL A 17 43.37 19.89 -8.43
CA VAL A 17 42.03 19.50 -8.92
C VAL A 17 41.71 20.22 -10.22
N PHE A 18 41.96 21.52 -10.28
CA PHE A 18 41.72 22.33 -11.48
C PHE A 18 42.54 21.83 -12.68
N GLU A 19 43.83 21.61 -12.49
CA GLU A 19 44.75 21.13 -13.53
C GLU A 19 44.32 19.75 -14.03
N GLN A 20 44.00 18.83 -13.13
CA GLN A 20 43.56 17.49 -13.49
C GLN A 20 42.23 17.50 -14.25
N LYS A 21 41.27 18.31 -13.81
CA LYS A 21 39.97 18.45 -14.51
C LYS A 21 40.09 19.18 -15.84
N ALA A 22 41.02 20.12 -15.98
CA ALA A 22 41.32 20.77 -17.25
C ALA A 22 41.87 19.76 -18.29
N ILE A 23 42.72 18.82 -17.86
CA ILE A 23 43.23 17.73 -18.72
C ILE A 23 42.08 16.84 -19.20
N GLU A 24 41.08 16.58 -18.36
CA GLU A 24 39.87 15.82 -18.70
C GLU A 24 38.87 16.62 -19.58
N GLY A 25 39.19 17.87 -19.93
CA GLY A 25 38.36 18.73 -20.78
C GLY A 25 37.36 19.62 -20.02
N ASN A 26 37.33 19.55 -18.69
CA ASN A 26 36.47 20.40 -17.86
C ASN A 26 37.20 21.71 -17.52
N ARG A 27 36.77 22.83 -18.13
CA ARG A 27 37.38 24.15 -17.91
C ARG A 27 36.59 24.98 -16.92
N GLY A 28 37.20 25.34 -15.78
CA GLY A 28 36.67 26.36 -14.85
C GLY A 28 35.71 25.87 -13.76
N GLY A 29 35.50 24.57 -13.62
CA GLY A 29 34.62 23.98 -12.59
C GLY A 29 35.35 23.02 -11.66
N PHE A 30 34.82 22.86 -10.44
CA PHE A 30 35.28 21.89 -9.45
C PHE A 30 34.23 20.80 -9.25
N PRO A 31 34.63 19.52 -9.11
CA PRO A 31 33.70 18.43 -8.77
C PRO A 31 33.19 18.57 -7.33
N SER A 32 32.07 17.90 -7.01
CA SER A 32 31.51 17.87 -5.64
C SER A 32 32.47 17.25 -4.63
N ALA A 33 33.18 16.18 -5.04
CA ALA A 33 34.17 15.49 -4.24
C ALA A 33 35.39 15.15 -5.12
N PHE A 34 36.59 15.29 -4.56
CA PHE A 34 37.83 14.90 -5.24
C PHE A 34 38.96 14.55 -4.26
N PRO A 35 39.69 13.44 -4.45
CA PRO A 35 39.34 12.34 -5.35
C PRO A 35 38.14 11.53 -4.80
N SER A 36 37.58 10.65 -5.63
CA SER A 36 36.49 9.71 -5.28
C SER A 36 36.93 8.24 -5.52
N THR A 37 38.21 7.97 -5.32
CA THR A 37 38.89 6.77 -5.81
C THR A 37 38.33 5.47 -5.26
N ILE A 38 38.06 5.37 -3.95
CA ILE A 38 37.56 4.13 -3.34
C ILE A 38 36.12 3.87 -3.78
N PHE A 39 35.29 4.92 -3.78
CA PHE A 39 33.92 4.90 -4.27
C PHE A 39 33.85 4.38 -5.72
N GLU A 40 34.56 5.03 -6.65
CA GLU A 40 34.47 4.65 -8.06
C GLU A 40 35.03 3.25 -8.32
N ILE A 41 36.16 2.88 -7.72
CA ILE A 41 36.77 1.56 -7.94
C ILE A 41 35.87 0.46 -7.37
N SER A 42 35.40 0.60 -6.14
CA SER A 42 34.61 -0.45 -5.50
C SER A 42 33.27 -0.66 -6.20
N TRP A 43 32.54 0.41 -6.57
CA TRP A 43 31.30 0.28 -7.34
C TRP A 43 31.52 -0.35 -8.71
N VAL A 44 32.52 0.11 -9.47
CA VAL A 44 32.77 -0.38 -10.83
C VAL A 44 33.12 -1.86 -10.81
N LEU A 45 34.01 -2.29 -9.91
CA LEU A 45 34.43 -3.70 -9.83
C LEU A 45 33.29 -4.61 -9.38
N ASP A 46 32.58 -4.22 -8.32
CA ASP A 46 31.45 -4.97 -7.78
C ASP A 46 30.37 -5.19 -8.87
N LEU A 47 29.92 -4.09 -9.48
CA LEU A 47 28.89 -4.08 -10.50
C LEU A 47 29.23 -4.91 -11.74
N LEU A 48 30.44 -4.75 -12.29
CA LEU A 48 30.82 -5.47 -13.50
C LEU A 48 30.92 -6.97 -13.23
N ILE A 49 31.54 -7.38 -12.12
CA ILE A 49 31.67 -8.80 -11.79
C ILE A 49 30.30 -9.43 -11.53
N GLU A 50 29.43 -8.78 -10.75
CA GLU A 50 28.07 -9.30 -10.49
C GLU A 50 27.21 -9.40 -11.75
N SER A 51 27.48 -8.57 -12.76
CA SER A 51 26.77 -8.58 -14.05
C SER A 51 27.28 -9.64 -15.04
N GLY A 52 28.22 -10.49 -14.62
CA GLY A 52 28.73 -11.61 -15.40
C GLY A 52 29.98 -11.31 -16.22
N PHE A 53 30.77 -10.29 -15.85
CA PHE A 53 32.14 -10.16 -16.35
C PHE A 53 33.07 -11.08 -15.56
N ASP A 54 33.84 -11.90 -16.28
CA ASP A 54 34.79 -12.83 -15.68
C ASP A 54 36.12 -12.13 -15.37
N LYS A 55 36.95 -12.72 -14.50
CA LYS A 55 38.27 -12.17 -14.17
C LYS A 55 39.16 -12.00 -15.41
N ASP A 56 38.95 -12.84 -16.42
CA ASP A 56 39.68 -12.82 -17.68
C ASP A 56 39.21 -11.71 -18.64
N ASP A 57 38.05 -11.09 -18.40
CA ASP A 57 37.60 -9.89 -19.13
C ASP A 57 38.43 -8.64 -18.74
N PHE A 58 39.25 -8.73 -17.69
CA PHE A 58 40.07 -7.63 -17.19
C PHE A 58 41.58 -7.93 -17.34
N LEU A 59 42.37 -6.86 -17.45
CA LEU A 59 43.82 -7.00 -17.38
C LEU A 59 44.24 -7.42 -15.97
N LEU A 60 44.84 -8.62 -15.85
CA LEU A 60 45.29 -9.19 -14.57
C LEU A 60 46.15 -8.22 -13.75
N ALA A 61 47.04 -7.47 -14.42
CA ALA A 61 47.90 -6.49 -13.77
C ALA A 61 47.10 -5.34 -13.13
N ASP A 62 46.03 -4.88 -13.79
CA ASP A 62 45.22 -3.78 -13.28
C ASP A 62 44.28 -4.25 -12.18
N MET A 63 43.66 -5.44 -12.34
CA MET A 63 42.88 -6.05 -11.26
C MET A 63 43.69 -6.20 -9.98
N ARG A 64 44.93 -6.71 -10.07
CA ARG A 64 45.82 -6.83 -8.90
C ARG A 64 46.10 -5.47 -8.25
N LYS A 65 46.36 -4.42 -9.03
CA LYS A 65 46.58 -3.07 -8.50
C LYS A 65 45.36 -2.54 -7.77
N LEU A 66 44.17 -2.70 -8.35
CA LEU A 66 42.91 -2.21 -7.76
C LEU A 66 42.56 -2.99 -6.49
N THR A 67 42.69 -4.32 -6.50
CA THR A 67 42.50 -5.16 -5.29
C THR A 67 43.45 -4.72 -4.17
N LEU A 68 44.74 -4.56 -4.46
CA LEU A 68 45.73 -4.12 -3.48
C LEU A 68 45.42 -2.72 -2.93
N LEU A 69 44.93 -1.81 -3.78
CA LEU A 69 44.53 -0.47 -3.35
C LEU A 69 43.36 -0.53 -2.36
N LEU A 70 42.29 -1.25 -2.69
CA LEU A 70 41.13 -1.40 -1.82
C LEU A 70 41.51 -2.09 -0.50
N GLU A 71 42.26 -3.20 -0.57
CA GLU A 71 42.66 -3.94 0.62
C GLU A 71 43.56 -3.09 1.54
N LYS A 72 44.55 -2.39 0.99
CA LYS A 72 45.46 -1.55 1.78
C LYS A 72 44.70 -0.43 2.49
N ASN A 73 43.75 0.22 1.81
CA ASN A 73 42.94 1.27 2.42
C ASN A 73 42.03 0.72 3.53
N LEU A 74 41.38 -0.42 3.29
CA LEU A 74 40.54 -1.08 4.30
C LEU A 74 41.33 -1.47 5.54
N GLN A 75 42.54 -2.02 5.36
CA GLN A 75 43.43 -2.37 6.46
C GLN A 75 43.92 -1.13 7.22
N ALA A 76 44.36 -0.09 6.50
CA ALA A 76 44.88 1.15 7.10
C ALA A 76 43.85 1.85 8.00
N HIS A 77 42.56 1.72 7.67
CA HIS A 77 41.45 2.34 8.40
C HIS A 77 40.70 1.34 9.28
N LYS A 78 41.38 0.26 9.71
CA LYS A 78 40.87 -0.72 10.70
C LYS A 78 39.56 -1.40 10.31
N GLY A 79 39.35 -1.65 9.02
CA GLY A 79 38.21 -2.40 8.50
C GLY A 79 37.01 -1.57 8.06
N ILE A 80 37.11 -0.24 8.05
CA ILE A 80 36.09 0.69 7.53
C ILE A 80 36.75 1.73 6.62
N VAL A 81 36.08 2.21 5.58
CA VAL A 81 36.60 3.21 4.61
C VAL A 81 35.53 4.21 4.21
N GLY A 82 35.94 5.35 3.66
CA GLY A 82 35.05 6.30 2.98
C GLY A 82 35.39 6.40 1.49
N TRP A 83 34.76 7.31 0.76
CA TRP A 83 34.87 7.44 -0.70
C TRP A 83 36.28 7.62 -1.27
N ALA A 84 37.25 8.06 -0.45
CA ALA A 84 38.66 8.20 -0.82
C ALA A 84 39.62 7.99 0.37
N PRO A 85 40.92 7.72 0.11
CA PRO A 85 41.90 7.55 1.18
C PRO A 85 41.95 8.73 2.15
N GLY A 86 41.83 8.48 3.45
CA GLY A 86 41.86 9.52 4.49
C GLY A 86 40.54 10.27 4.69
N CYS A 87 39.51 10.02 3.87
CA CYS A 87 38.17 10.55 4.11
C CYS A 87 37.48 9.80 5.27
N LEU A 88 36.51 10.48 5.90
CA LEU A 88 35.73 9.89 6.98
C LEU A 88 35.05 8.60 6.50
N PRO A 89 35.18 7.48 7.23
CA PRO A 89 34.51 6.25 6.86
C PRO A 89 33.00 6.36 6.90
N ASP A 90 32.36 5.74 5.93
CA ASP A 90 30.92 5.53 5.88
C ASP A 90 30.61 4.11 5.45
N ALA A 91 29.35 3.75 5.60
CA ALA A 91 28.93 2.39 5.37
C ALA A 91 28.70 2.02 3.92
N ASP A 92 28.30 2.96 3.06
CA ASP A 92 28.08 2.69 1.64
C ASP A 92 29.41 2.26 1.01
N ASP A 93 30.45 3.08 1.23
CA ASP A 93 31.80 2.83 0.72
C ASP A 93 32.47 1.62 1.37
N THR A 94 32.26 1.41 2.67
CA THR A 94 32.77 0.22 3.36
C THR A 94 32.12 -1.06 2.82
N ALA A 95 30.78 -1.08 2.68
CA ALA A 95 30.03 -2.23 2.17
C ALA A 95 30.49 -2.62 0.77
N LYS A 96 30.54 -1.65 -0.14
CA LYS A 96 30.92 -1.88 -1.54
C LYS A 96 32.39 -2.26 -1.68
N THR A 97 33.28 -1.69 -0.87
CA THR A 97 34.69 -2.11 -0.83
C THR A 97 34.83 -3.56 -0.40
N ILE A 98 34.12 -3.98 0.66
CA ILE A 98 34.13 -5.37 1.14
C ILE A 98 33.52 -6.31 0.09
N SER A 99 32.41 -5.92 -0.53
CA SER A 99 31.73 -6.71 -1.58
C SER A 99 32.64 -6.95 -2.78
N ALA A 100 33.23 -5.87 -3.32
CA ALA A 100 34.20 -5.95 -4.42
C ALA A 100 35.40 -6.86 -4.07
N LEU A 101 35.97 -6.73 -2.86
CA LEU A 101 37.06 -7.56 -2.41
C LEU A 101 36.66 -9.04 -2.29
N ARG A 102 35.46 -9.35 -1.79
CA ARG A 102 34.94 -10.72 -1.68
C ARG A 102 34.80 -11.40 -3.03
N LEU A 103 34.26 -10.69 -4.03
CA LEU A 103 34.18 -11.17 -5.41
C LEU A 103 35.58 -11.48 -6.00
N LEU A 104 36.62 -10.82 -5.47
CA LEU A 104 38.01 -11.04 -5.86
C LEU A 104 38.73 -12.11 -5.02
N GLY A 105 38.03 -12.76 -4.08
CA GLY A 105 38.53 -13.88 -3.27
C GLY A 105 39.01 -13.48 -1.87
N TRP A 106 38.65 -12.30 -1.38
CA TRP A 106 38.94 -11.87 -0.03
C TRP A 106 37.94 -12.45 0.98
N ASN A 107 38.41 -13.17 2.00
CA ASN A 107 37.56 -13.90 2.95
C ASN A 107 37.79 -13.48 4.42
N LYS A 108 37.91 -12.17 4.73
CA LYS A 108 38.06 -11.72 6.12
C LYS A 108 36.72 -11.30 6.74
N GLU A 109 36.70 -11.28 8.07
CA GLU A 109 35.54 -10.93 8.90
C GLU A 109 35.17 -9.44 8.74
N VAL A 110 33.87 -9.12 8.88
CA VAL A 110 33.29 -7.77 8.68
C VAL A 110 32.93 -7.06 9.99
N GLU A 111 33.32 -7.63 11.12
CA GLU A 111 33.04 -7.15 12.47
C GLU A 111 33.30 -5.64 12.70
N PRO A 112 34.39 -5.04 12.17
CA PRO A 112 34.63 -3.61 12.37
C PRO A 112 33.54 -2.72 11.78
N MET A 113 32.96 -3.15 10.67
CA MET A 113 31.87 -2.45 10.01
C MET A 113 30.60 -2.53 10.86
N LEU A 114 30.21 -3.75 11.29
CA LEU A 114 29.06 -4.03 12.17
C LEU A 114 29.08 -3.13 13.40
N LYS A 115 30.21 -3.14 14.10
CA LYS A 115 30.42 -2.31 15.29
C LYS A 115 30.31 -0.81 15.03
N ALA A 116 30.72 -0.35 13.85
CA ALA A 116 30.76 1.07 13.53
C ALA A 116 29.40 1.62 13.10
N PHE A 117 28.57 0.80 12.44
CA PHE A 117 27.44 1.31 11.66
C PHE A 117 26.09 0.63 11.96
N GLU A 118 26.03 -0.34 12.87
CA GLU A 118 24.75 -0.92 13.33
C GLU A 118 23.93 0.05 14.19
N SER A 119 22.62 0.12 13.94
CA SER A 119 21.65 0.77 14.83
C SER A 119 20.51 -0.17 15.22
N ASP A 120 19.63 0.29 16.10
CA ASP A 120 18.55 -0.53 16.68
C ASP A 120 17.63 -1.13 15.60
N ALA A 121 17.25 -0.31 14.60
CA ALA A 121 16.26 -0.68 13.59
C ALA A 121 16.82 -0.80 12.17
N SER A 122 18.07 -0.41 11.94
CA SER A 122 18.67 -0.34 10.62
C SER A 122 20.16 -0.49 10.71
N PHE A 123 20.79 -0.49 9.54
CA PHE A 123 22.20 -0.25 9.46
C PHE A 123 22.44 1.01 8.68
N ILE A 124 23.50 1.71 9.05
CA ILE A 124 24.22 2.53 8.09
C ILE A 124 24.96 1.44 7.26
N THR A 125 24.30 0.97 6.17
CA THR A 125 24.61 0.16 4.93
C THR A 125 25.60 -1.06 4.84
N TYR A 126 25.19 -2.28 4.35
CA TYR A 126 25.95 -3.61 4.40
C TYR A 126 25.77 -4.65 3.25
N ARG A 127 26.66 -5.70 3.21
CA ARG A 127 26.36 -7.15 2.87
C ARG A 127 27.44 -8.26 3.24
N GLY A 128 27.04 -9.42 3.86
CA GLY A 128 27.57 -10.81 3.60
C GLY A 128 28.06 -11.82 4.72
N GLU A 129 27.48 -13.06 4.76
CA GLU A 129 27.79 -14.38 5.45
C GLU A 129 27.08 -14.83 6.78
N PRO A 130 26.80 -16.16 6.99
CA PRO A 130 25.64 -16.69 7.77
C PRO A 130 25.65 -16.52 9.30
N LYS A 131 26.74 -16.02 9.88
CA LYS A 131 26.77 -15.61 11.30
C LYS A 131 25.85 -14.43 11.60
N TYR A 132 25.37 -13.72 10.56
CA TYR A 132 24.67 -12.45 10.68
C TYR A 132 23.21 -12.48 10.19
N THR A 133 22.52 -13.62 10.34
CA THR A 133 21.12 -13.73 9.87
C THR A 133 20.22 -12.67 10.50
N LYS A 134 20.42 -12.33 11.78
CA LYS A 134 19.61 -11.34 12.50
C LYS A 134 19.73 -9.96 11.88
N GLU A 135 20.95 -9.57 11.52
CA GLU A 135 21.32 -8.30 10.91
C GLU A 135 20.76 -8.19 9.49
N ILE A 136 20.84 -9.29 8.71
CA ILE A 136 20.24 -9.40 7.37
C ILE A 136 18.72 -9.25 7.46
N VAL A 137 18.07 -9.93 8.40
CA VAL A 137 16.63 -9.84 8.63
C VAL A 137 16.23 -8.42 9.06
N LYS A 138 17.00 -7.79 9.95
CA LYS A 138 16.80 -6.39 10.35
C LYS A 138 16.77 -5.47 9.13
N CYS A 139 17.77 -5.58 8.25
CA CYS A 139 17.80 -4.82 6.99
C CYS A 139 16.60 -5.12 6.09
N ALA A 140 16.28 -6.40 5.89
CA ALA A 140 15.19 -6.79 5.00
C ALA A 140 13.83 -6.30 5.50
N ASN A 141 13.59 -6.35 6.83
CA ASN A 141 12.42 -5.75 7.45
C ASN A 141 12.39 -4.24 7.27
N PHE A 142 13.49 -3.54 7.55
CA PHE A 142 13.58 -2.10 7.37
C PHE A 142 13.27 -1.70 5.92
N LEU A 143 13.84 -2.39 4.92
CA LEU A 143 13.59 -2.11 3.51
C LEU A 143 12.13 -2.41 3.13
N SER A 144 11.58 -3.54 3.58
CA SER A 144 10.18 -3.90 3.29
C SER A 144 9.19 -2.93 3.91
N GLN A 145 9.43 -2.50 5.15
CA GLN A 145 8.60 -1.50 5.83
C GLN A 145 8.76 -0.12 5.20
N THR A 146 10.00 0.30 4.90
CA THR A 146 10.26 1.57 4.23
C THR A 146 9.53 1.62 2.88
N TRP A 147 9.61 0.55 2.08
CA TRP A 147 8.93 0.45 0.78
C TRP A 147 7.40 0.62 0.88
N MET A 148 6.80 0.11 1.97
CA MET A 148 5.36 0.25 2.20
C MET A 148 4.92 1.72 2.36
N HIS A 149 5.75 2.54 3.00
CA HIS A 149 5.46 3.95 3.29
C HIS A 149 5.96 4.89 2.20
N ASN A 150 7.19 4.67 1.72
CA ASN A 150 7.88 5.49 0.74
C ASN A 150 8.56 4.59 -0.30
N ASN A 151 8.05 4.64 -1.53
CA ASN A 151 8.64 4.00 -2.70
C ASN A 151 9.25 5.05 -3.65
N GLY A 152 9.67 6.21 -3.14
CA GLY A 152 10.31 7.29 -3.90
C GLY A 152 11.81 7.07 -4.12
N PRO A 153 12.50 8.07 -4.71
CA PRO A 153 13.95 8.09 -4.79
C PRO A 153 14.58 8.06 -3.39
N ASP A 154 15.81 7.57 -3.29
CA ASP A 154 16.58 7.65 -2.06
C ASP A 154 17.22 9.04 -1.89
N LYS A 155 17.91 9.25 -0.76
CA LYS A 155 18.56 10.54 -0.43
C LYS A 155 19.82 10.84 -1.26
N TRP A 156 20.35 9.84 -1.97
CA TRP A 156 21.63 9.90 -2.69
C TRP A 156 21.46 9.92 -4.21
N HIS A 157 20.26 9.65 -4.70
CA HIS A 157 20.00 9.47 -6.12
C HIS A 157 18.64 10.05 -6.52
N THR A 158 18.61 10.82 -7.61
CA THR A 158 17.40 11.54 -8.06
C THR A 158 16.35 10.64 -8.72
N SER A 159 16.76 9.52 -9.32
CA SER A 159 15.83 8.56 -9.94
C SER A 159 15.51 7.41 -8.99
N VAL A 160 14.23 7.01 -8.98
CA VAL A 160 13.71 5.85 -8.23
C VAL A 160 14.18 4.51 -8.79
N GLN A 161 14.65 4.45 -10.04
CA GLN A 161 15.13 3.19 -10.62
C GLN A 161 16.37 2.66 -9.88
N TYR A 162 17.19 3.55 -9.32
CA TYR A 162 18.38 3.16 -8.56
C TYR A 162 18.04 2.39 -7.27
N PRO A 163 17.23 2.92 -6.32
CA PRO A 163 16.84 2.14 -5.14
C PRO A 163 15.98 0.91 -5.50
N MET A 164 15.19 0.96 -6.57
CA MET A 164 14.44 -0.21 -7.07
C MET A 164 15.36 -1.37 -7.47
N MET A 165 16.43 -1.08 -8.21
CA MET A 165 17.46 -2.05 -8.59
C MET A 165 18.09 -2.69 -7.35
N LEU A 166 18.57 -1.86 -6.43
CA LEU A 166 19.24 -2.33 -5.22
C LEU A 166 18.34 -3.20 -4.34
N ILE A 167 17.07 -2.80 -4.14
CA ILE A 167 16.11 -3.59 -3.34
C ILE A 167 15.77 -4.91 -4.04
N ALA A 168 15.58 -4.91 -5.36
CA ALA A 168 15.31 -6.12 -6.12
C ALA A 168 16.46 -7.12 -6.05
N GLU A 169 17.69 -6.67 -6.32
CA GLU A 169 18.91 -7.48 -6.16
C GLU A 169 19.07 -7.95 -4.72
N ALA A 170 18.76 -7.08 -3.76
CA ALA A 170 18.87 -7.42 -2.36
C ALA A 170 17.93 -8.58 -1.98
N PHE A 171 16.66 -8.45 -2.30
CA PHE A 171 15.62 -9.41 -1.93
C PHE A 171 15.69 -10.69 -2.75
N VAL A 172 16.07 -10.65 -4.03
CA VAL A 172 16.30 -11.88 -4.82
C VAL A 172 17.47 -12.68 -4.24
N LEU A 173 18.57 -12.03 -3.85
CA LEU A 173 19.68 -12.73 -3.19
C LEU A 173 19.28 -13.25 -1.80
N PHE A 174 18.46 -12.50 -1.03
CA PHE A 174 17.89 -13.00 0.23
C PHE A 174 17.11 -14.29 0.02
N LEU A 175 16.21 -14.33 -0.98
CA LEU A 175 15.44 -15.52 -1.32
C LEU A 175 16.33 -16.69 -1.73
N LYS A 176 17.43 -16.43 -2.45
CA LYS A 176 18.40 -17.47 -2.86
C LYS A 176 19.07 -18.12 -1.64
N HIS A 177 19.58 -17.33 -0.69
CA HIS A 177 20.21 -17.86 0.53
C HIS A 177 19.21 -18.54 1.45
N TRP A 178 18.04 -17.93 1.67
CA TRP A 178 16.95 -18.54 2.44
C TRP A 178 16.50 -19.87 1.84
N GLY A 179 16.39 -19.91 0.51
CA GLY A 179 16.00 -21.08 -0.26
C GLY A 179 16.98 -22.25 -0.15
N LYS A 180 18.27 -21.97 0.06
CA LYS A 180 19.33 -22.96 0.28
C LYS A 180 19.49 -23.39 1.74
N GLY A 181 18.77 -22.76 2.68
CA GLY A 181 18.95 -23.00 4.11
C GLY A 181 20.23 -22.37 4.69
N GLU A 182 20.80 -21.38 4.00
CA GLU A 182 22.01 -20.66 4.44
C GLU A 182 21.68 -19.52 5.43
N LEU A 183 20.39 -19.27 5.69
CA LEU A 183 19.91 -18.36 6.73
C LEU A 183 19.26 -19.15 7.86
N ASP A 184 19.49 -18.72 9.10
CA ASP A 184 18.77 -19.23 10.26
C ASP A 184 17.26 -18.98 10.08
N SER A 185 16.51 -20.07 9.92
CA SER A 185 15.09 -20.01 9.61
C SER A 185 14.25 -19.53 10.80
N GLU A 186 14.74 -19.66 12.04
CA GLU A 186 14.04 -19.16 13.23
C GLU A 186 14.14 -17.63 13.34
N ALA A 187 15.23 -17.06 12.83
CA ALA A 187 15.44 -15.63 12.81
C ALA A 187 14.65 -14.91 11.70
N VAL A 188 14.11 -15.61 10.70
CA VAL A 188 13.39 -15.03 9.55
C VAL A 188 11.87 -14.98 9.82
N PRO A 189 11.27 -13.79 9.98
CA PRO A 189 9.84 -13.67 10.25
C PRO A 189 8.99 -14.19 9.09
N ALA A 190 7.96 -14.97 9.41
CA ALA A 190 7.03 -15.52 8.42
C ALA A 190 6.37 -14.41 7.57
N GLU A 191 5.97 -13.29 8.19
CA GLU A 191 5.36 -12.17 7.47
C GLU A 191 6.33 -11.53 6.45
N LEU A 192 7.60 -11.39 6.79
CA LEU A 192 8.62 -10.82 5.91
C LEU A 192 8.81 -11.71 4.66
N ILE A 193 9.01 -13.01 4.87
CA ILE A 193 9.32 -13.94 3.77
C ILE A 193 8.09 -14.29 2.92
N HIS A 194 6.93 -14.48 3.55
CA HIS A 194 5.72 -14.86 2.84
C HIS A 194 5.01 -13.66 2.21
N GLN A 195 5.13 -12.45 2.77
CA GLN A 195 4.38 -11.29 2.31
C GLN A 195 5.27 -10.11 1.91
N GLY A 196 6.12 -9.62 2.82
CA GLY A 196 6.87 -8.37 2.64
C GLY A 196 7.80 -8.37 1.41
N ILE A 197 8.65 -9.40 1.32
CA ILE A 197 9.60 -9.57 0.22
C ILE A 197 8.87 -9.82 -1.11
N PRO A 198 7.99 -10.83 -1.25
CA PRO A 198 7.29 -11.07 -2.52
C PRO A 198 6.48 -9.86 -3.00
N ARG A 199 5.78 -9.17 -2.09
CA ARG A 199 5.01 -7.96 -2.43
C ARG A 199 5.92 -6.87 -3.00
N THR A 200 7.06 -6.61 -2.35
CA THR A 200 8.01 -5.57 -2.78
C THR A 200 8.59 -5.90 -4.15
N LEU A 201 9.05 -7.15 -4.36
CA LEU A 201 9.61 -7.59 -5.63
C LEU A 201 8.61 -7.47 -6.79
N LEU A 202 7.35 -7.86 -6.57
CA LEU A 202 6.31 -7.78 -7.60
C LEU A 202 5.89 -6.35 -7.90
N ASP A 203 5.82 -5.45 -6.91
CA ASP A 203 5.57 -4.03 -7.14
C ASP A 203 6.73 -3.37 -7.91
N ILE A 204 7.98 -3.71 -7.58
CA ILE A 204 9.16 -3.25 -8.33
C ILE A 204 9.11 -3.74 -9.78
N LEU A 205 8.80 -5.02 -10.01
CA LEU A 205 8.70 -5.59 -11.36
C LEU A 205 7.62 -4.87 -12.20
N ALA A 206 6.40 -4.77 -11.67
CA ALA A 206 5.28 -4.13 -12.33
C ALA A 206 5.57 -2.65 -12.64
N ARG A 207 6.17 -1.94 -11.70
CA ARG A 207 6.53 -0.53 -11.86
C ARG A 207 7.66 -0.34 -12.89
N THR A 208 8.70 -1.18 -12.85
CA THR A 208 9.81 -1.13 -13.82
C THR A 208 9.27 -1.32 -15.23
N MET A 209 8.48 -2.37 -15.48
CA MET A 209 7.91 -2.61 -16.81
C MET A 209 6.98 -1.50 -17.29
N ARG A 210 6.18 -0.91 -16.38
CA ARG A 210 5.23 0.16 -16.70
C ARG A 210 5.90 1.50 -17.01
N MET A 211 7.03 1.81 -16.36
CA MET A 211 7.74 3.08 -16.55
C MET A 211 8.60 3.13 -17.83
N GLN A 212 8.66 2.05 -18.62
CA GLN A 212 9.40 2.05 -19.87
C GLN A 212 8.73 2.97 -20.89
N HIS A 213 9.52 3.87 -21.48
CA HIS A 213 9.08 4.72 -22.58
C HIS A 213 8.99 3.94 -23.90
N ALA A 214 8.31 4.50 -24.89
CA ALA A 214 8.15 3.88 -26.20
C ALA A 214 9.48 3.65 -26.95
N ASP A 215 10.51 4.46 -26.66
CA ASP A 215 11.86 4.32 -27.21
C ASP A 215 12.70 3.22 -26.52
N GLY A 216 12.13 2.54 -25.53
CA GLY A 216 12.78 1.50 -24.73
C GLY A 216 13.52 2.01 -23.51
N SER A 217 13.67 3.32 -23.35
CA SER A 217 14.39 3.94 -22.24
C SER A 217 13.55 4.02 -20.96
N TRP A 218 14.22 4.33 -19.86
CA TRP A 218 13.61 4.88 -18.66
C TRP A 218 14.10 6.30 -18.44
N GLU A 219 13.15 7.23 -18.29
CA GLU A 219 13.41 8.67 -18.17
C GLU A 219 14.24 9.26 -19.32
N SER A 220 14.38 8.56 -20.45
CA SER A 220 15.28 8.93 -21.56
C SER A 220 16.73 9.19 -21.10
N LYS A 221 17.19 8.47 -20.07
CA LYS A 221 18.54 8.57 -19.50
C LYS A 221 19.24 7.21 -19.57
N ARG A 222 20.54 7.21 -19.89
CA ARG A 222 21.32 5.98 -20.11
C ARG A 222 21.55 5.24 -18.81
N GLU A 223 22.07 5.92 -17.80
CA GLU A 223 22.35 5.30 -16.49
C GLU A 223 21.05 4.80 -15.82
N VAL A 224 19.95 5.55 -15.93
CA VAL A 224 18.62 5.13 -15.44
C VAL A 224 18.07 3.91 -16.19
N THR A 225 18.25 3.86 -17.51
CA THR A 225 17.86 2.69 -18.32
C THR A 225 18.68 1.46 -17.94
N ALA A 226 19.96 1.63 -17.64
CA ALA A 226 20.80 0.56 -17.13
C ALA A 226 20.28 0.00 -15.79
N TYR A 227 19.88 0.87 -14.84
CA TYR A 227 19.26 0.43 -13.58
C TYR A 227 18.01 -0.41 -13.79
N ALA A 228 17.13 0.01 -14.70
CA ALA A 228 15.91 -0.75 -14.99
C ALA A 228 16.20 -2.14 -15.60
N ILE A 229 17.22 -2.25 -16.48
CA ILE A 229 17.64 -3.54 -17.03
C ILE A 229 18.22 -4.46 -15.94
N LEU A 230 19.08 -3.90 -15.09
CA LEU A 230 19.67 -4.62 -13.95
C LEU A 230 18.61 -5.02 -12.91
N THR A 231 17.52 -4.26 -12.81
CA THR A 231 16.34 -4.63 -12.00
C THR A 231 15.57 -5.80 -12.61
N LEU A 232 15.33 -5.79 -13.92
CA LEU A 232 14.53 -6.81 -14.62
C LEU A 232 15.21 -8.17 -14.62
N ALA A 233 16.52 -8.24 -14.84
CA ALA A 233 17.25 -9.50 -14.96
C ALA A 233 17.06 -10.47 -13.76
N PRO A 234 17.31 -10.08 -12.49
CA PRO A 234 17.08 -10.95 -11.35
C PRO A 234 15.60 -11.20 -11.08
N LEU A 235 14.71 -10.21 -11.29
CA LEU A 235 13.26 -10.39 -11.08
C LEU A 235 12.66 -11.43 -12.03
N LEU A 236 13.09 -11.43 -13.29
CA LEU A 236 12.65 -12.40 -14.30
C LEU A 236 13.24 -13.80 -14.09
N SER A 237 14.17 -13.98 -13.14
CA SER A 237 14.63 -15.31 -12.72
C SER A 237 13.71 -15.98 -11.70
N LEU A 238 12.78 -15.23 -11.09
CA LEU A 238 11.87 -15.76 -10.09
C LEU A 238 10.87 -16.75 -10.73
N PRO A 239 10.61 -17.91 -10.11
CA PRO A 239 9.74 -18.93 -10.70
C PRO A 239 8.27 -18.48 -10.81
N TRP A 240 7.85 -17.52 -9.98
CA TRP A 240 6.46 -17.08 -9.92
C TRP A 240 6.03 -16.21 -11.11
N VAL A 241 6.99 -15.70 -11.88
CA VAL A 241 6.77 -14.78 -13.01
C VAL A 241 7.09 -15.42 -14.36
N ASP A 242 7.16 -16.76 -14.42
CA ASP A 242 7.45 -17.49 -15.66
C ASP A 242 6.52 -17.13 -16.81
N PHE A 243 5.23 -16.91 -16.54
CA PHE A 243 4.24 -16.51 -17.55
C PHE A 243 4.52 -15.12 -18.14
N LEU A 244 5.31 -14.28 -17.45
CA LEU A 244 5.65 -12.92 -17.84
C LEU A 244 7.02 -12.83 -18.55
N LYS A 245 7.81 -13.91 -18.54
CA LYS A 245 9.16 -13.91 -19.13
C LYS A 245 9.19 -13.41 -20.57
N PRO A 246 8.28 -13.77 -21.49
CA PRO A 246 8.31 -13.24 -22.86
C PRO A 246 8.24 -11.71 -22.90
N GLU A 247 7.28 -11.12 -22.20
CA GLU A 247 7.07 -9.67 -22.16
C GLU A 247 8.15 -8.94 -21.37
N GLY A 248 8.59 -9.52 -20.25
CA GLY A 248 9.67 -8.98 -19.43
C GLY A 248 11.01 -8.98 -20.14
N ILE A 249 11.34 -10.08 -20.83
CA ILE A 249 12.55 -10.18 -21.65
C ILE A 249 12.49 -9.20 -22.81
N ALA A 250 11.34 -9.09 -23.51
CA ALA A 250 11.17 -8.09 -24.57
C ALA A 250 11.34 -6.65 -24.04
N CYS A 251 10.83 -6.35 -22.84
CA CYS A 251 11.06 -5.08 -22.14
C CYS A 251 12.55 -4.82 -21.91
N MET A 252 13.27 -5.80 -21.35
CA MET A 252 14.71 -5.72 -21.13
C MET A 252 15.49 -5.48 -22.44
N TYR A 253 15.16 -6.19 -23.52
CA TYR A 253 15.83 -6.04 -24.81
C TYR A 253 15.58 -4.68 -25.48
N ARG A 254 14.40 -4.08 -25.33
CA ARG A 254 14.16 -2.70 -25.78
C ARG A 254 15.06 -1.70 -25.05
N GLY A 255 15.24 -1.88 -23.74
CA GLY A 255 16.20 -1.10 -22.96
C GLY A 255 17.64 -1.27 -23.45
N LYS A 256 18.06 -2.50 -23.70
CA LYS A 256 19.40 -2.77 -24.26
C LYS A 256 19.60 -2.14 -25.64
N ALA A 257 18.59 -2.18 -26.50
CA ALA A 257 18.64 -1.52 -27.81
C ALA A 257 18.80 0.00 -27.67
N TYR A 258 18.08 0.63 -26.72
CA TYR A 258 18.28 2.04 -26.40
C TYR A 258 19.72 2.34 -25.94
N LEU A 259 20.29 1.51 -25.05
CA LEU A 259 21.66 1.70 -24.59
C LEU A 259 22.68 1.56 -25.71
N GLU A 260 22.54 0.55 -26.58
CA GLU A 260 23.45 0.32 -27.70
C GLU A 260 23.41 1.48 -28.70
N ASN A 261 22.21 1.99 -29.02
CA ASN A 261 22.05 3.19 -29.86
C ASN A 261 22.69 4.45 -29.25
N ASN A 262 22.90 4.47 -27.94
CA ASN A 262 23.52 5.58 -27.22
C ASN A 262 24.95 5.27 -26.71
N ARG A 263 25.55 4.16 -27.17
CA ARG A 263 26.90 3.71 -26.75
C ARG A 263 27.99 4.78 -26.80
N PRO A 264 28.10 5.60 -27.87
CA PRO A 264 29.13 6.66 -27.94
C PRO A 264 29.05 7.66 -26.78
N LYS A 265 27.88 7.79 -26.17
CA LYS A 265 27.60 8.78 -25.14
C LYS A 265 27.56 8.20 -23.72
N TRP A 266 27.97 6.96 -23.49
CA TRP A 266 27.92 6.35 -22.14
C TRP A 266 28.80 7.07 -21.11
N ARG A 267 29.83 7.79 -21.55
CA ARG A 267 30.68 8.61 -20.67
C ARG A 267 30.15 10.03 -20.43
N GLU A 268 29.14 10.46 -21.20
CA GLU A 268 28.46 11.74 -20.99
C GLU A 268 27.39 11.58 -19.90
N ALA A 269 27.85 11.36 -18.66
CA ALA A 269 27.00 11.00 -17.52
C ALA A 269 25.94 12.06 -17.22
N GLU A 270 24.74 11.59 -16.87
CA GLU A 270 23.68 12.46 -16.37
C GLU A 270 23.94 12.88 -14.91
N ARG A 271 23.47 14.06 -14.52
CA ARG A 271 23.53 14.52 -13.12
C ARG A 271 22.44 13.82 -12.31
N LEU A 272 22.79 12.71 -11.67
CA LEU A 272 21.83 11.85 -10.97
C LEU A 272 22.13 11.69 -9.48
N TRP A 273 23.40 11.81 -9.09
CA TRP A 273 23.88 11.57 -7.73
C TRP A 273 23.78 12.84 -6.88
N VAL A 274 23.46 12.70 -5.60
CA VAL A 274 23.19 13.82 -4.70
C VAL A 274 24.28 13.89 -3.63
N GLU A 275 24.95 15.05 -3.51
CA GLU A 275 25.79 15.45 -2.37
C GLU A 275 25.26 16.78 -1.82
N LYS A 276 26.06 17.86 -1.78
CA LYS A 276 25.56 19.22 -1.53
C LYS A 276 24.72 19.72 -2.69
N THR A 277 25.06 19.26 -3.89
CA THR A 277 24.34 19.51 -5.14
C THR A 277 24.28 18.21 -5.95
N VAL A 278 23.54 18.22 -7.05
CA VAL A 278 23.47 17.05 -7.94
C VAL A 278 24.70 16.99 -8.84
N TYR A 279 25.38 15.85 -8.87
CA TYR A 279 26.59 15.59 -9.65
C TYR A 279 26.45 14.32 -10.52
N SER A 280 27.47 14.06 -11.34
CA SER A 280 27.54 12.94 -12.28
C SER A 280 28.91 12.25 -12.19
N SER A 281 28.98 10.93 -12.42
CA SER A 281 30.24 10.20 -12.60
C SER A 281 30.25 9.46 -13.93
N SER A 282 31.16 9.86 -14.84
CA SER A 282 31.35 9.20 -16.14
C SER A 282 31.77 7.74 -16.02
N ASN A 283 32.53 7.40 -14.98
CA ASN A 283 32.97 6.03 -14.71
C ASN A 283 31.78 5.16 -14.31
N LEU A 284 30.91 5.64 -13.42
CA LEU A 284 29.71 4.92 -13.02
C LEU A 284 28.71 4.76 -14.16
N SER A 285 28.38 5.85 -14.87
CA SER A 285 27.48 5.81 -16.03
C SER A 285 27.94 4.76 -17.05
N GLN A 286 29.24 4.73 -17.37
CA GLN A 286 29.79 3.75 -18.29
C GLN A 286 29.70 2.32 -17.73
N ALA A 287 30.03 2.12 -16.46
CA ALA A 287 30.01 0.80 -15.83
C ALA A 287 28.58 0.23 -15.77
N TYR A 288 27.58 1.03 -15.40
CA TYR A 288 26.17 0.62 -15.43
C TYR A 288 25.70 0.28 -16.84
N CYS A 289 26.05 1.09 -17.84
CA CYS A 289 25.69 0.77 -19.22
C CYS A 289 26.35 -0.53 -19.72
N LEU A 290 27.62 -0.78 -19.35
CA LEU A 290 28.32 -2.04 -19.66
C LEU A 290 27.68 -3.24 -18.98
N ALA A 291 27.43 -3.14 -17.68
CA ALA A 291 26.76 -4.13 -16.86
C ALA A 291 25.38 -4.52 -17.43
N ALA A 292 24.53 -3.53 -17.69
CA ALA A 292 23.21 -3.73 -18.28
C ALA A 292 23.27 -4.32 -19.70
N SER A 293 24.30 -3.98 -20.47
CA SER A 293 24.50 -4.58 -21.80
C SER A 293 24.86 -6.07 -21.70
N LYS A 294 25.71 -6.45 -20.73
CA LYS A 294 26.19 -7.82 -20.52
C LYS A 294 25.16 -8.73 -19.83
N ILE A 295 24.44 -8.23 -18.82
CA ILE A 295 23.61 -9.06 -17.95
C ILE A 295 22.55 -9.84 -18.73
N VAL A 296 22.29 -11.08 -18.34
CA VAL A 296 21.21 -11.91 -18.91
C VAL A 296 20.27 -12.33 -17.79
N VAL A 297 19.04 -12.69 -18.12
CA VAL A 297 18.13 -13.29 -17.13
C VAL A 297 18.78 -14.59 -16.64
N PRO A 298 19.10 -14.72 -15.33
CA PRO A 298 19.71 -15.91 -14.79
C PRO A 298 18.85 -17.15 -15.06
N THR A 299 19.49 -18.22 -15.55
CA THR A 299 18.86 -19.53 -15.76
C THR A 299 18.98 -20.44 -14.54
N SER A 300 19.67 -19.99 -13.49
CA SER A 300 19.89 -20.78 -12.28
C SER A 300 18.57 -21.11 -11.60
N PHE A 301 18.34 -22.38 -11.30
CA PHE A 301 17.15 -22.83 -10.59
C PHE A 301 17.09 -22.23 -9.18
N MET A 302 15.97 -21.59 -8.86
CA MET A 302 15.60 -21.26 -7.48
C MET A 302 15.17 -22.53 -6.76
N SER A 303 15.37 -22.59 -5.44
CA SER A 303 15.00 -23.79 -4.69
C SER A 303 13.48 -24.01 -4.66
N GLN A 304 13.06 -25.26 -4.41
CA GLN A 304 11.64 -25.59 -4.26
C GLN A 304 10.98 -24.76 -3.14
N LYS A 305 11.72 -24.51 -2.05
CA LYS A 305 11.30 -23.66 -0.93
C LYS A 305 10.86 -22.26 -1.37
N VAL A 306 11.57 -21.66 -2.34
CA VAL A 306 11.19 -20.36 -2.93
C VAL A 306 10.01 -20.52 -3.88
N THR A 307 10.01 -21.55 -4.72
CA THR A 307 8.90 -21.85 -5.64
C THR A 307 7.56 -21.98 -4.90
N ASP A 308 7.57 -22.63 -3.73
CA ASP A 308 6.38 -22.88 -2.91
C ASP A 308 5.78 -21.63 -2.25
N LEU A 309 6.49 -20.49 -2.24
CA LEU A 309 5.95 -19.22 -1.72
C LEU A 309 4.73 -18.73 -2.53
N LEU A 310 4.68 -19.04 -3.83
CA LEU A 310 3.56 -18.72 -4.72
C LEU A 310 3.27 -19.95 -5.59
N PRO A 311 2.45 -20.89 -5.07
CA PRO A 311 2.38 -22.24 -5.63
C PRO A 311 1.51 -22.29 -6.90
N PRO A 312 1.65 -23.32 -7.76
CA PRO A 312 0.99 -23.39 -9.07
C PRO A 312 -0.55 -23.36 -9.05
N GLN A 313 -1.18 -23.71 -7.93
CA GLN A 313 -2.64 -23.61 -7.77
C GLN A 313 -3.11 -22.15 -7.89
N LEU A 314 -2.27 -21.20 -7.45
CA LEU A 314 -2.52 -19.78 -7.62
C LEU A 314 -2.61 -19.41 -9.09
N THR A 315 -1.75 -19.98 -9.95
CA THR A 315 -1.75 -19.73 -11.40
C THR A 315 -3.09 -20.12 -12.05
N LYS A 316 -3.68 -21.25 -11.67
CA LYS A 316 -5.00 -21.66 -12.18
C LYS A 316 -6.10 -20.69 -11.76
N LYS A 317 -6.10 -20.28 -10.48
CA LYS A 317 -7.05 -19.30 -9.96
C LYS A 317 -6.89 -17.94 -10.66
N MET A 318 -5.65 -17.48 -10.85
CA MET A 318 -5.34 -16.25 -11.59
C MET A 318 -5.80 -16.32 -13.05
N ALA A 319 -5.63 -17.46 -13.73
CA ALA A 319 -6.11 -17.63 -15.10
C ALA A 319 -7.64 -17.48 -15.19
N LYS A 320 -8.39 -18.05 -14.22
CA LYS A 320 -9.85 -17.90 -14.14
C LYS A 320 -10.26 -16.44 -13.85
N MET A 321 -9.63 -15.81 -12.85
CA MET A 321 -9.93 -14.43 -12.47
C MET A 321 -9.56 -13.43 -13.57
N SER A 322 -8.41 -13.60 -14.24
CA SER A 322 -8.03 -12.75 -15.38
C SER A 322 -9.00 -12.88 -16.54
N GLY A 323 -9.51 -14.09 -16.82
CA GLY A 323 -10.57 -14.28 -17.82
C GLY A 323 -11.88 -13.58 -17.46
N PHE A 324 -12.26 -13.57 -16.18
CA PHE A 324 -13.42 -12.79 -15.71
C PHE A 324 -13.18 -11.29 -15.87
N PHE A 325 -12.09 -10.76 -15.31
CA PHE A 325 -11.81 -9.32 -15.32
C PHE A 325 -11.55 -8.76 -16.72
N ALA A 326 -11.04 -9.56 -17.65
CA ALA A 326 -10.92 -9.16 -19.06
C ALA A 326 -12.27 -8.89 -19.75
N ASN A 327 -13.40 -9.19 -19.10
CA ASN A 327 -14.74 -8.87 -19.61
C ASN A 327 -15.45 -7.78 -18.78
N VAL A 328 -14.76 -7.15 -17.83
CA VAL A 328 -15.32 -6.14 -16.94
C VAL A 328 -14.58 -4.82 -17.14
N SER A 329 -15.31 -3.76 -17.46
CA SER A 329 -14.75 -2.41 -17.57
C SER A 329 -14.05 -2.00 -16.26
N PRO A 330 -12.85 -1.38 -16.30
CA PRO A 330 -12.16 -0.84 -17.48
C PRO A 330 -11.16 -1.82 -18.13
N PHE A 331 -11.13 -3.09 -17.72
CA PHE A 331 -10.08 -4.03 -18.10
C PHE A 331 -10.34 -4.81 -19.39
N SER A 332 -11.39 -4.47 -20.14
CA SER A 332 -11.78 -5.17 -21.37
C SER A 332 -10.66 -5.24 -22.41
N ASP A 333 -9.85 -4.18 -22.49
CA ASP A 333 -8.75 -4.06 -23.45
C ASP A 333 -7.37 -4.30 -22.80
N ALA A 334 -7.34 -4.71 -21.53
CA ALA A 334 -6.10 -4.91 -20.81
C ALA A 334 -5.37 -6.17 -21.32
N PRO A 335 -4.07 -6.08 -21.65
CA PRO A 335 -3.26 -7.25 -21.97
C PRO A 335 -3.33 -8.30 -20.86
N LYS A 336 -3.51 -9.57 -21.24
CA LYS A 336 -3.66 -10.69 -20.30
C LYS A 336 -2.54 -10.74 -19.26
N TRP A 337 -1.29 -10.54 -19.68
CA TRP A 337 -0.14 -10.57 -18.78
C TRP A 337 -0.21 -9.47 -17.69
N LYS A 338 -0.78 -8.30 -17.99
CA LYS A 338 -0.96 -7.22 -17.00
C LYS A 338 -1.96 -7.63 -15.93
N LEU A 339 -3.11 -8.17 -16.35
CA LEU A 339 -4.13 -8.68 -15.42
C LEU A 339 -3.56 -9.79 -14.54
N GLN A 340 -2.80 -10.71 -15.13
CA GLN A 340 -2.14 -11.77 -14.38
C GLN A 340 -1.09 -11.22 -13.40
N LEU A 341 -0.31 -10.21 -13.77
CA LEU A 341 0.65 -9.58 -12.87
C LEU A 341 -0.04 -8.88 -11.68
N SER A 342 -1.09 -8.09 -11.94
CA SER A 342 -1.88 -7.44 -10.88
C SER A 342 -2.56 -8.45 -9.96
N LEU A 343 -3.02 -9.59 -10.49
CA LEU A 343 -3.55 -10.70 -9.68
C LEU A 343 -2.48 -11.39 -8.83
N LEU A 344 -1.25 -11.53 -9.35
CA LEU A 344 -0.14 -12.09 -8.59
C LEU A 344 0.22 -11.18 -7.40
N GLN A 345 0.28 -9.87 -7.63
CA GLN A 345 0.45 -8.87 -6.57
C GLN A 345 -0.68 -8.94 -5.54
N SER A 346 -1.92 -9.10 -6.01
CA SER A 346 -3.13 -9.20 -5.19
C SER A 346 -3.15 -10.43 -4.28
N ALA A 347 -2.49 -11.52 -4.65
CA ALA A 347 -2.47 -12.76 -3.87
C ALA A 347 -1.90 -12.56 -2.46
N GLN A 348 -0.85 -11.74 -2.34
CA GLN A 348 -0.21 -11.46 -1.06
C GLN A 348 -1.11 -10.67 -0.11
N TYR A 349 -1.85 -9.71 -0.66
CA TYR A 349 -2.85 -8.97 0.09
C TYR A 349 -4.06 -9.83 0.45
N THR A 350 -4.43 -10.80 -0.38
CA THR A 350 -5.53 -11.73 -0.08
C THR A 350 -5.23 -12.56 1.17
N ILE A 351 -4.00 -13.06 1.29
CA ILE A 351 -3.55 -13.82 2.48
C ILE A 351 -3.57 -12.92 3.71
N ALA A 352 -3.04 -11.70 3.60
CA ALA A 352 -3.04 -10.73 4.69
C ALA A 352 -4.46 -10.35 5.15
N LEU A 353 -5.39 -10.10 4.22
CA LEU A 353 -6.78 -9.77 4.54
C LEU A 353 -7.46 -10.89 5.32
N LYS A 354 -7.27 -12.14 4.87
CA LYS A 354 -7.78 -13.32 5.56
C LYS A 354 -7.32 -13.42 7.01
N GLY A 355 -6.08 -13.02 7.31
CA GLY A 355 -5.56 -12.98 8.68
C GLY A 355 -6.17 -11.86 9.55
N ASN A 356 -6.67 -10.78 8.95
CA ASN A 356 -7.19 -9.60 9.65
C ASN A 356 -8.72 -9.57 9.74
N ARG A 357 -9.41 -10.54 9.13
CA ARG A 357 -10.88 -10.55 8.99
C ARG A 357 -11.65 -10.56 10.32
N TYR A 358 -11.03 -10.99 11.42
CA TYR A 358 -11.68 -11.03 12.74
C TYR A 358 -11.18 -9.96 13.72
N ASN A 359 -10.44 -8.95 13.24
CA ASN A 359 -9.90 -7.90 14.10
C ASN A 359 -11.01 -7.04 14.74
N ILE A 360 -12.10 -6.80 14.01
CA ILE A 360 -13.24 -5.99 14.46
C ILE A 360 -14.47 -6.86 14.68
N PHE A 361 -14.88 -7.61 13.66
CA PHE A 361 -16.09 -8.41 13.66
C PHE A 361 -15.80 -9.86 14.06
N PRO A 362 -16.60 -10.47 14.96
CA PRO A 362 -16.47 -11.89 15.26
C PRO A 362 -16.88 -12.76 14.06
N PRO A 363 -16.51 -14.05 14.03
CA PRO A 363 -16.99 -14.98 13.03
C PRO A 363 -18.52 -15.03 12.98
N PHE A 364 -19.08 -14.95 11.77
CA PHE A 364 -20.52 -15.02 11.54
C PHE A 364 -20.95 -16.48 11.34
N GLU A 365 -21.74 -17.06 12.24
CA GLU A 365 -22.30 -18.41 12.04
C GLU A 365 -23.31 -18.46 10.87
N LYS A 366 -23.94 -17.32 10.53
CA LYS A 366 -25.04 -17.21 9.55
C LYS A 366 -24.65 -16.54 8.21
N ALA A 367 -23.39 -16.14 7.98
CA ALA A 367 -22.95 -15.54 6.72
C ALA A 367 -22.05 -16.54 5.96
N SER A 368 -22.49 -16.98 4.79
CA SER A 368 -21.94 -18.19 4.16
C SER A 368 -20.83 -17.96 3.13
N ASP A 369 -20.52 -16.71 2.76
CA ASP A 369 -19.64 -16.46 1.62
C ASP A 369 -18.66 -15.28 1.83
N GLU A 370 -17.38 -15.59 1.96
CA GLU A 370 -16.27 -14.63 2.03
C GLU A 370 -15.66 -14.34 0.64
N LYS A 371 -16.36 -14.67 -0.47
CA LYS A 371 -15.90 -14.47 -1.85
C LYS A 371 -15.38 -13.06 -2.14
N TYR A 372 -15.96 -12.02 -1.54
CA TYR A 372 -15.53 -10.63 -1.72
C TYR A 372 -14.05 -10.41 -1.37
N GLN A 373 -13.48 -11.19 -0.44
CA GLN A 373 -12.06 -11.11 -0.07
C GLN A 373 -11.12 -11.44 -1.23
N GLU A 374 -11.59 -12.17 -2.25
CA GLU A 374 -10.81 -12.48 -3.44
C GLU A 374 -10.80 -11.34 -4.47
N TYR A 375 -11.78 -10.43 -4.41
CA TYR A 375 -11.92 -9.29 -5.34
C TYR A 375 -11.25 -8.03 -4.78
N ILE A 376 -11.30 -7.79 -3.47
CA ILE A 376 -10.79 -6.56 -2.83
C ILE A 376 -9.34 -6.24 -3.22
N PRO A 377 -8.38 -7.17 -3.10
CA PRO A 377 -7.01 -6.86 -3.49
C PRO A 377 -6.88 -6.47 -4.96
N PHE A 378 -7.58 -7.20 -5.86
CA PHE A 378 -7.51 -6.92 -7.29
C PHE A 378 -8.19 -5.61 -7.66
N SER A 379 -9.31 -5.24 -7.02
CA SER A 379 -9.97 -3.97 -7.32
C SER A 379 -9.01 -2.80 -7.09
N TRP A 380 -8.27 -2.81 -5.99
CA TRP A 380 -7.30 -1.76 -5.66
C TRP A 380 -6.03 -1.83 -6.51
N ILE A 381 -5.40 -3.01 -6.64
CA ILE A 381 -4.14 -3.16 -7.40
C ILE A 381 -4.38 -3.00 -8.91
N GLY A 382 -5.39 -3.67 -9.45
CA GLY A 382 -5.74 -3.57 -10.86
C GLY A 382 -6.09 -2.15 -11.29
N CYS A 383 -6.90 -1.43 -10.52
CA CYS A 383 -7.25 -0.03 -10.85
C CYS A 383 -6.04 0.90 -10.72
N LYS A 384 -5.17 0.70 -9.70
CA LYS A 384 -3.89 1.42 -9.58
C LYS A 384 -3.05 1.22 -10.84
N ASP A 385 -2.89 -0.03 -11.28
CA ASP A 385 -2.02 -0.35 -12.41
C ASP A 385 -2.62 0.14 -13.74
N TYR A 386 -3.94 0.08 -13.90
CA TYR A 386 -4.65 0.61 -15.06
C TYR A 386 -4.47 2.13 -15.20
N LEU A 387 -4.69 2.87 -14.11
CA LEU A 387 -4.52 4.33 -14.08
C LEU A 387 -3.07 4.78 -13.95
N SER A 388 -2.15 3.85 -13.68
CA SER A 388 -0.75 4.13 -13.36
C SER A 388 -0.56 5.04 -12.13
N THR A 389 -1.48 5.01 -11.17
CA THR A 389 -1.51 5.95 -10.03
C THR A 389 -0.32 5.78 -9.07
N ALA A 390 0.32 6.90 -8.73
CA ALA A 390 1.36 6.98 -7.71
C ALA A 390 0.75 7.04 -6.29
N ILE A 391 0.74 5.89 -5.61
CA ILE A 391 0.19 5.74 -4.26
C ILE A 391 1.01 4.72 -3.45
N SER A 392 1.12 4.94 -2.14
CA SER A 392 1.86 4.04 -1.25
C SER A 392 1.11 2.71 -1.06
N ALA A 393 1.86 1.64 -0.83
CA ALA A 393 1.29 0.33 -0.55
C ALA A 393 0.55 0.30 0.79
N GLU A 394 0.95 1.15 1.74
CA GLU A 394 0.22 1.37 3.00
C GLU A 394 -1.18 1.94 2.76
N THR A 395 -1.33 3.00 1.95
CA THR A 395 -2.65 3.58 1.67
C THR A 395 -3.56 2.56 0.98
N LEU A 396 -3.05 1.80 0.02
CA LEU A 396 -3.81 0.71 -0.61
C LEU A 396 -4.25 -0.34 0.42
N TRP A 397 -3.35 -0.73 1.32
CA TRP A 397 -3.66 -1.70 2.36
C TRP A 397 -4.77 -1.22 3.30
N GLN A 398 -4.70 0.03 3.77
CA GLN A 398 -5.74 0.61 4.62
C GLN A 398 -7.09 0.65 3.91
N MET A 399 -7.10 0.97 2.61
CA MET A 399 -8.33 0.95 1.84
C MET A 399 -8.87 -0.45 1.57
N MET A 400 -8.01 -1.46 1.40
CA MET A 400 -8.44 -2.86 1.33
C MET A 400 -9.09 -3.32 2.65
N LEU A 401 -8.54 -2.92 3.80
CA LEU A 401 -9.15 -3.17 5.11
C LEU A 401 -10.51 -2.50 5.25
N VAL A 402 -10.62 -1.22 4.87
CA VAL A 402 -11.90 -0.50 4.83
C VAL A 402 -12.91 -1.24 3.96
N SER A 403 -12.55 -1.62 2.73
CA SER A 403 -13.43 -2.38 1.84
C SER A 403 -13.89 -3.70 2.47
N MET A 404 -13.00 -4.45 3.12
CA MET A 404 -13.35 -5.70 3.82
C MET A 404 -14.33 -5.44 4.97
N PHE A 405 -14.03 -4.46 5.83
CA PHE A 405 -14.87 -4.12 6.96
C PHE A 405 -16.23 -3.56 6.52
N SER A 406 -16.33 -2.94 5.33
CA SER A 406 -17.61 -2.51 4.75
C SER A 406 -18.55 -3.69 4.46
N PHE A 407 -18.05 -4.81 3.94
CA PHE A 407 -18.88 -6.01 3.76
C PHE A 407 -19.27 -6.63 5.11
N GLN A 408 -18.37 -6.58 6.09
CA GLN A 408 -18.62 -7.21 7.39
C GLN A 408 -19.58 -6.42 8.27
N ILE A 409 -19.49 -5.08 8.28
CA ILE A 409 -20.44 -4.24 9.03
C ILE A 409 -21.85 -4.38 8.47
N ASP A 410 -22.00 -4.46 7.15
CA ASP A 410 -23.28 -4.68 6.47
C ASP A 410 -23.97 -5.95 6.99
N ALA A 411 -23.30 -7.09 6.86
CA ALA A 411 -23.79 -8.36 7.40
C ALA A 411 -23.99 -8.33 8.92
N TYR A 412 -23.12 -7.65 9.68
CA TYR A 412 -23.25 -7.54 11.14
C TYR A 412 -24.48 -6.73 11.56
N MET A 413 -24.76 -5.62 10.87
CA MET A 413 -25.92 -4.77 11.13
C MET A 413 -27.21 -5.55 10.87
N GLU A 414 -27.30 -6.24 9.73
CA GLU A 414 -28.50 -6.99 9.31
C GLU A 414 -28.76 -8.26 10.14
N THR A 415 -27.70 -8.95 10.59
CA THR A 415 -27.86 -10.24 11.29
C THR A 415 -27.83 -10.12 12.80
N VAL A 416 -26.82 -9.43 13.36
CA VAL A 416 -26.58 -9.43 14.82
C VAL A 416 -27.23 -8.22 15.47
N VAL A 417 -27.00 -7.02 14.92
CA VAL A 417 -27.53 -5.79 15.51
C VAL A 417 -29.04 -5.77 15.44
N TRP A 418 -29.61 -6.14 14.29
CA TRP A 418 -31.06 -6.23 14.13
C TRP A 418 -31.69 -7.19 15.14
N GLU A 419 -31.18 -8.42 15.27
CA GLU A 419 -31.70 -9.42 16.22
C GLU A 419 -31.68 -8.93 17.68
N GLN A 420 -30.65 -8.17 18.08
CA GLN A 420 -30.46 -7.73 19.47
C GLN A 420 -31.14 -6.39 19.81
N TYR A 421 -31.33 -5.50 18.83
CA TYR A 421 -31.75 -4.12 19.06
C TYR A 421 -33.03 -3.70 18.32
N ARG A 422 -33.69 -4.56 17.53
CA ARG A 422 -34.95 -4.21 16.83
C ARG A 422 -36.01 -3.56 17.74
N ASP A 423 -36.10 -3.99 19.00
CA ASP A 423 -37.07 -3.49 19.98
C ASP A 423 -36.54 -2.27 20.78
N ARG A 424 -35.28 -1.86 20.57
CA ARG A 424 -34.58 -0.78 21.29
C ARG A 424 -33.76 0.13 20.36
N LEU A 425 -34.19 0.30 19.10
CA LEU A 425 -33.50 1.13 18.11
C LEU A 425 -33.25 2.58 18.56
N PRO A 426 -34.14 3.27 19.31
CA PRO A 426 -33.87 4.62 19.80
C PRO A 426 -32.62 4.70 20.70
N GLU A 427 -32.40 3.68 21.54
CA GLU A 427 -31.21 3.60 22.41
C GLU A 427 -29.94 3.44 21.59
N LEU A 428 -29.96 2.54 20.59
CA LEU A 428 -28.83 2.33 19.69
C LEU A 428 -28.51 3.58 18.85
N LYS A 429 -29.54 4.26 18.31
CA LYS A 429 -29.36 5.52 17.57
C LYS A 429 -28.72 6.60 18.45
N LEU A 430 -29.06 6.67 19.75
CA LEU A 430 -28.42 7.58 20.70
C LEU A 430 -26.98 7.20 21.00
N PHE A 431 -26.70 5.90 21.18
CA PHE A 431 -25.34 5.38 21.38
C PHE A 431 -24.43 5.74 20.19
N ILE A 432 -24.85 5.45 18.95
CA ILE A 432 -24.08 5.76 17.73
C ILE A 432 -23.75 7.25 17.63
N ARG A 433 -24.73 8.13 17.90
CA ARG A 433 -24.50 9.58 17.90
C ARG A 433 -23.44 10.01 18.91
N ARG A 434 -23.46 9.45 20.12
CA ARG A 434 -22.44 9.73 21.15
C ARG A 434 -21.07 9.20 20.74
N LEU A 435 -21.03 7.98 20.22
CA LEU A 435 -19.81 7.31 19.79
C LEU A 435 -19.07 8.12 18.72
N CYS A 436 -19.78 8.59 17.69
CA CYS A 436 -19.17 9.35 16.59
C CYS A 436 -18.88 10.82 16.95
N SER A 437 -19.63 11.43 17.87
CA SER A 437 -19.37 12.82 18.32
C SER A 437 -18.22 12.95 19.33
N GLY A 438 -17.71 11.83 19.87
CA GLY A 438 -16.61 11.84 20.84
C GLY A 438 -16.99 12.35 22.23
N ILE A 439 -18.29 12.45 22.56
CA ILE A 439 -18.75 12.86 23.90
C ILE A 439 -18.58 11.68 24.86
N PRO A 440 -17.71 11.76 25.89
CA PRO A 440 -17.51 10.65 26.82
C PRO A 440 -18.79 10.33 27.59
N GLU A 441 -19.10 9.05 27.77
CA GLU A 441 -20.15 8.65 28.72
C GLU A 441 -19.75 9.08 30.13
N LYS A 442 -20.55 9.98 30.73
CA LYS A 442 -20.61 10.06 32.19
C LYS A 442 -21.18 8.73 32.68
N ARG A 443 -20.32 7.79 33.07
CA ARG A 443 -20.73 6.61 33.83
C ARG A 443 -21.64 7.09 34.97
N LYS A 444 -22.92 6.72 34.92
CA LYS A 444 -23.79 6.81 36.09
C LYS A 444 -23.12 5.94 37.16
N ARG A 445 -22.56 6.57 38.19
CA ARG A 445 -22.33 5.87 39.46
C ARG A 445 -23.71 5.38 39.89
N THR A 446 -23.87 4.07 39.95
CA THR A 446 -24.92 3.44 40.72
C THR A 446 -24.70 3.86 42.17
N ASP A 447 -25.64 4.64 42.70
CA ASP A 447 -25.80 4.83 44.14
C ASP A 447 -26.13 3.45 44.73
N ASP A 448 -25.15 2.85 45.39
CA ASP A 448 -25.40 2.02 46.56
C ASP A 448 -24.40 2.47 47.62
N GLY A 449 -24.95 2.84 48.78
CA GLY A 449 -24.25 3.56 49.82
C GLY A 449 -23.16 2.75 50.50
N ASP A 450 -22.11 3.44 50.94
CA ASP A 450 -21.74 3.38 52.34
C ASP A 450 -20.87 4.58 52.75
N ILE A 451 -20.99 4.88 54.03
CA ILE A 451 -20.69 6.11 54.74
C ILE A 451 -19.19 6.24 55.08
N GLU A 452 -18.79 7.50 55.33
CA GLU A 452 -17.65 7.97 56.12
C GLU A 452 -16.30 8.24 55.45
N GLY A 453 -15.86 9.51 55.55
CA GLY A 453 -14.50 9.93 55.22
C GLY A 453 -14.35 11.42 54.86
N VAL A 454 -14.47 12.29 55.87
CA VAL A 454 -14.33 13.75 55.80
C VAL A 454 -12.92 14.20 55.37
N SER A 455 -12.79 15.11 54.40
CA SER A 455 -12.06 16.41 54.59
C SER A 455 -12.03 17.36 53.37
N LYS A 456 -12.63 18.54 53.62
CA LYS A 456 -12.20 19.94 53.33
C LYS A 456 -11.88 20.43 51.90
N LYS A 457 -12.87 21.20 51.39
CA LYS A 457 -12.83 22.58 50.83
C LYS A 457 -11.64 23.08 49.97
N LEU A 458 -12.01 23.41 48.72
CA LEU A 458 -11.54 24.46 47.76
C LEU A 458 -11.09 25.82 48.38
N PRO A 459 -10.49 26.81 47.64
CA PRO A 459 -10.61 27.12 46.18
C PRO A 459 -9.31 27.58 45.46
N GLY A 460 -9.24 27.59 44.12
CA GLY A 460 -9.54 28.75 43.25
C GLY A 460 -8.31 29.10 42.39
N LEU A 461 -8.40 29.04 41.05
CA LEU A 461 -8.62 30.15 40.10
C LEU A 461 -7.34 30.87 39.61
N ASN A 462 -7.07 30.66 38.31
CA ASN A 462 -6.48 31.54 37.28
C ASN A 462 -5.11 32.23 37.48
N GLY A 463 -4.23 32.02 36.49
CA GLY A 463 -3.66 33.14 35.74
C GLY A 463 -2.14 33.15 35.47
N ILE A 464 -1.81 33.04 34.17
CA ILE A 464 -0.89 33.92 33.42
C ILE A 464 0.66 33.72 33.50
N SER A 465 1.22 33.55 32.29
CA SER A 465 2.52 34.03 31.74
C SER A 465 3.83 33.23 31.90
N ASN A 466 4.35 32.85 30.73
CA ASN A 466 5.74 32.89 30.24
C ASN A 466 6.86 33.33 31.20
N THR A 467 7.96 32.56 31.25
CA THR A 467 9.32 33.02 30.88
C THR A 467 10.31 31.85 30.76
N LEU A 468 11.27 31.99 29.85
CA LEU A 468 12.44 31.13 29.63
C LEU A 468 13.35 31.00 30.87
N GLY A 469 14.07 29.87 30.97
CA GLY A 469 15.23 29.71 31.83
C GLY A 469 16.00 28.41 31.53
N ASN A 470 17.16 28.56 30.90
CA ASN A 470 18.18 27.53 30.70
C ASN A 470 18.76 27.03 32.04
N GLY A 471 19.14 25.75 32.12
CA GLY A 471 19.90 25.22 33.26
C GLY A 471 20.24 23.73 33.15
N THR A 472 21.40 23.43 32.57
CA THR A 472 22.12 22.14 32.64
C THR A 472 22.48 21.74 34.07
N THR A 473 22.41 20.45 34.45
CA THR A 473 23.54 19.59 34.93
C THR A 473 23.07 18.23 35.50
N ASN A 474 23.59 17.15 34.89
CA ASN A 474 24.22 15.92 35.40
C ASN A 474 23.68 15.09 36.60
N GLY A 475 23.72 13.75 36.39
CA GLY A 475 23.97 12.69 37.39
C GLY A 475 22.90 11.58 37.40
N ALA A 476 23.07 10.46 36.68
CA ALA A 476 23.61 9.16 37.18
C ALA A 476 22.79 8.59 38.36
N SER A 477 22.33 7.34 38.44
CA SER A 477 22.73 6.06 37.83
C SER A 477 21.80 4.93 38.35
N ASN A 478 21.84 3.78 37.67
CA ASN A 478 21.36 2.42 38.04
C ASN A 478 19.85 2.17 37.81
N GLY A 479 19.41 1.25 36.96
CA GLY A 479 20.02 0.02 36.46
C GLY A 479 19.47 -1.17 37.24
N LEU A 480 18.64 -2.00 36.59
CA LEU A 480 18.49 -3.43 36.83
C LEU A 480 17.57 -4.04 35.76
N ALA A 481 18.18 -4.84 34.89
CA ALA A 481 17.54 -5.79 34.01
C ALA A 481 17.30 -7.11 34.74
N ALA A 482 16.20 -7.80 34.42
CA ALA A 482 16.06 -9.27 34.44
C ALA A 482 14.71 -9.60 33.76
N ASN A 483 14.70 -10.06 32.51
CA ASN A 483 14.69 -11.47 32.09
C ASN A 483 13.58 -12.33 32.71
N GLY A 484 12.69 -12.83 31.85
CA GLY A 484 11.67 -13.83 32.18
C GLY A 484 10.90 -14.30 30.95
N THR A 485 11.51 -15.25 30.23
CA THR A 485 10.92 -16.28 29.34
C THR A 485 9.39 -16.45 29.38
N LEU A 486 8.74 -16.41 28.23
CA LEU A 486 7.37 -16.93 28.02
C LEU A 486 7.47 -18.27 27.27
N GLN A 487 7.04 -19.33 27.96
CA GLN A 487 6.79 -20.67 27.41
C GLN A 487 5.31 -20.80 27.01
N ASP A 488 5.11 -21.67 26.02
CA ASP A 488 3.86 -22.11 25.41
C ASP A 488 2.75 -22.56 26.38
N GLY A 489 1.50 -22.35 25.93
CA GLY A 489 0.58 -23.47 25.70
C GLY A 489 -0.45 -23.85 26.77
N GLN A 490 -1.72 -23.59 26.42
CA GLN A 490 -2.91 -24.43 26.66
C GLN A 490 -3.82 -24.19 27.90
N PRO A 491 -5.11 -24.60 27.84
CA PRO A 491 -6.26 -23.69 27.87
C PRO A 491 -7.12 -23.81 29.14
N LEU A 492 -7.76 -22.71 29.54
CA LEU A 492 -8.65 -22.71 30.71
C LEU A 492 -10.07 -23.13 30.32
N ALA A 493 -10.45 -24.29 30.85
CA ALA A 493 -11.79 -24.86 30.80
C ALA A 493 -12.76 -24.12 31.75
N SER A 494 -14.03 -24.18 31.33
CA SER A 494 -15.24 -23.60 31.89
C SER A 494 -15.70 -24.16 33.23
N ASN A 495 -16.41 -23.33 34.02
CA ASN A 495 -17.62 -23.63 34.81
C ASN A 495 -18.11 -22.32 35.47
N GLY A 496 -19.36 -21.86 35.45
CA GLY A 496 -20.61 -22.37 34.89
C GLY A 496 -21.74 -21.31 35.01
N HIS A 497 -22.60 -21.29 33.99
CA HIS A 497 -24.05 -21.05 34.01
C HIS A 497 -24.60 -19.65 34.40
N ASN A 498 -24.72 -18.79 33.38
CA ASN A 498 -26.02 -18.24 32.96
C ASN A 498 -25.93 -17.81 31.48
N GLY A 499 -26.78 -18.38 30.64
CA GLY A 499 -26.70 -18.27 29.18
C GLY A 499 -27.26 -16.96 28.64
N PHE A 500 -26.46 -16.26 27.84
CA PHE A 500 -26.89 -15.40 26.73
C PHE A 500 -25.81 -15.41 25.63
N LEU A 501 -26.16 -16.11 24.55
CA LEU A 501 -25.74 -16.09 23.13
C LEU A 501 -24.41 -15.44 22.68
N ASN A 502 -23.71 -16.24 21.86
CA ASN A 502 -22.39 -16.16 21.22
C ASN A 502 -22.14 -15.01 20.21
N GLY A 503 -22.63 -13.78 20.46
CA GLY A 503 -22.27 -12.59 19.68
C GLY A 503 -21.68 -11.54 20.61
N GLY A 504 -20.42 -11.11 20.40
CA GLY A 504 -19.81 -10.07 21.24
C GLY A 504 -20.71 -8.84 21.38
N ASN A 505 -20.65 -8.14 22.52
CA ASN A 505 -21.46 -6.95 22.81
C ASN A 505 -21.43 -5.96 21.61
N VAL A 506 -22.61 -5.70 21.01
CA VAL A 506 -22.78 -4.83 19.82
C VAL A 506 -22.11 -3.48 19.98
N GLU A 507 -22.28 -2.84 21.14
CA GLU A 507 -21.67 -1.54 21.42
C GLU A 507 -20.14 -1.62 21.39
N THR A 508 -19.56 -2.74 21.85
CA THR A 508 -18.11 -2.97 21.81
C THR A 508 -17.61 -3.16 20.37
N VAL A 509 -18.33 -3.90 19.54
CA VAL A 509 -17.96 -4.12 18.12
C VAL A 509 -18.06 -2.82 17.32
N LEU A 510 -19.16 -2.07 17.49
CA LEU A 510 -19.32 -0.75 16.84
C LEU A 510 -18.27 0.25 17.33
N THR A 511 -17.91 0.22 18.60
CA THR A 511 -16.81 1.04 19.15
C THR A 511 -15.48 0.71 18.48
N LYS A 512 -15.15 -0.59 18.32
CA LYS A 512 -13.95 -1.02 17.59
C LYS A 512 -13.96 -0.53 16.14
N TYR A 513 -15.10 -0.64 15.46
CA TYR A 513 -15.25 -0.19 14.08
C TYR A 513 -15.05 1.33 13.92
N VAL A 514 -15.69 2.14 14.76
CA VAL A 514 -15.51 3.60 14.73
C VAL A 514 -14.09 3.99 15.10
N ASN A 515 -13.48 3.34 16.11
CA ASN A 515 -12.10 3.61 16.53
C ASN A 515 -11.09 3.23 15.45
N PHE A 516 -11.31 2.15 14.69
CA PHE A 516 -10.45 1.77 13.57
C PHE A 516 -10.28 2.93 12.57
N ALA A 517 -11.37 3.63 12.23
CA ALA A 517 -11.31 4.78 11.34
C ALA A 517 -10.83 6.06 12.07
N MET A 518 -11.46 6.42 13.19
CA MET A 518 -11.25 7.72 13.85
C MET A 518 -9.91 7.84 14.58
N GLN A 519 -9.33 6.73 15.04
CA GLN A 519 -8.04 6.70 15.73
C GLN A 519 -6.89 6.34 14.80
N HIS A 520 -7.14 6.17 13.50
CA HIS A 520 -6.09 5.91 12.53
C HIS A 520 -5.06 7.07 12.54
N PRO A 521 -3.74 6.82 12.58
CA PRO A 521 -2.73 7.88 12.72
C PRO A 521 -2.87 9.02 11.70
N LYS A 522 -3.13 8.68 10.43
CA LYS A 522 -3.38 9.67 9.36
C LYS A 522 -4.64 10.50 9.57
N VAL A 523 -5.69 9.91 10.15
CA VAL A 523 -6.92 10.64 10.49
C VAL A 523 -6.65 11.58 11.66
N VAL A 524 -6.00 11.11 12.72
CA VAL A 524 -5.67 11.94 13.89
C VAL A 524 -4.81 13.15 13.52
N GLN A 525 -3.87 12.96 12.58
CA GLN A 525 -2.99 14.00 12.03
C GLN A 525 -3.68 14.92 11.00
N SER A 526 -4.87 14.56 10.51
CA SER A 526 -5.61 15.35 9.52
C SER A 526 -6.23 16.61 10.13
N PRO A 527 -6.57 17.62 9.31
CA PRO A 527 -7.19 18.86 9.77
C PRO A 527 -8.47 18.61 10.58
N PRO A 528 -8.77 19.44 11.61
CA PRO A 528 -9.99 19.28 12.43
C PRO A 528 -11.28 19.22 11.62
N SER A 529 -11.41 20.02 10.55
CA SER A 529 -12.56 20.02 9.66
C SER A 529 -12.76 18.69 8.94
N LEU A 530 -11.68 18.09 8.44
CA LEU A 530 -11.71 16.81 7.74
C LEU A 530 -12.04 15.65 8.70
N ARG A 531 -11.50 15.68 9.92
CA ARG A 531 -11.86 14.72 10.98
C ARG A 531 -13.32 14.83 11.38
N ALA A 532 -13.84 16.04 11.52
CA ALA A 532 -15.25 16.28 11.83
C ALA A 532 -16.17 15.79 10.70
N TRP A 533 -15.77 16.01 9.45
CA TRP A 533 -16.49 15.48 8.29
C TRP A 533 -16.53 13.95 8.31
N LEU A 534 -15.38 13.28 8.52
CA LEU A 534 -15.35 11.81 8.62
C LEU A 534 -16.23 11.28 9.75
N ALA A 535 -16.19 11.91 10.93
CA ALA A 535 -17.03 11.55 12.06
C ALA A 535 -18.52 11.65 11.72
N GLN A 536 -18.91 12.72 11.02
CA GLN A 536 -20.27 12.92 10.55
C GLN A 536 -20.68 11.84 9.54
N GLU A 537 -19.85 11.52 8.54
CA GLU A 537 -20.16 10.48 7.56
C GLU A 537 -20.26 9.09 8.19
N LEU A 538 -19.39 8.74 9.14
CA LEU A 538 -19.49 7.48 9.90
C LEU A 538 -20.78 7.39 10.71
N GLN A 539 -21.18 8.50 11.35
CA GLN A 539 -22.45 8.57 12.08
C GLN A 539 -23.63 8.37 11.12
N THR A 540 -23.63 9.09 9.99
CA THR A 540 -24.68 8.99 8.97
C THR A 540 -24.77 7.57 8.43
N PHE A 541 -23.63 6.94 8.12
CA PHE A 541 -23.54 5.57 7.64
C PHE A 541 -24.18 4.55 8.59
N LEU A 542 -23.79 4.55 9.88
CA LEU A 542 -24.35 3.62 10.86
C LEU A 542 -25.85 3.86 11.13
N LEU A 543 -26.30 5.12 11.12
CA LEU A 543 -27.72 5.45 11.27
C LEU A 543 -28.52 5.08 10.01
N ALA A 544 -27.93 5.16 8.83
CA ALA A 544 -28.53 4.77 7.57
C ALA A 544 -28.80 3.26 7.50
N HIS A 545 -27.89 2.41 8.00
CA HIS A 545 -28.16 0.98 8.21
C HIS A 545 -29.43 0.73 9.03
N ILE A 546 -29.59 1.41 10.16
CA ILE A 546 -30.80 1.27 10.99
C ILE A 546 -32.04 1.73 10.22
N THR A 547 -31.92 2.86 9.52
CA THR A 547 -33.03 3.46 8.75
C THR A 547 -33.46 2.56 7.59
N HIS A 548 -32.51 1.89 6.93
CA HIS A 548 -32.76 0.93 5.85
C HIS A 548 -33.44 -0.34 6.37
N MET A 549 -32.99 -0.88 7.51
CA MET A 549 -33.65 -2.04 8.13
C MET A 549 -35.10 -1.72 8.53
N GLU A 550 -35.38 -0.51 9.04
CA GLU A 550 -36.75 -0.03 9.27
C GLU A 550 -37.57 -0.01 7.97
N ASP A 551 -36.99 0.45 6.86
CA ASP A 551 -37.64 0.43 5.53
C ASP A 551 -37.95 -1.00 5.05
N CYS A 552 -37.03 -1.96 5.24
CA CYS A 552 -37.26 -3.36 4.87
C CYS A 552 -38.43 -3.99 5.63
N VAL A 553 -38.61 -3.65 6.92
CA VAL A 553 -39.77 -4.11 7.72
C VAL A 553 -41.07 -3.49 7.22
N GLU A 554 -41.05 -2.19 6.90
CA GLU A 554 -42.22 -1.49 6.37
C GLU A 554 -42.62 -2.04 4.99
N LEU A 555 -41.63 -2.32 4.14
CA LEU A 555 -41.81 -3.00 2.86
C LEU A 555 -42.53 -4.34 3.05
N ALA A 556 -42.00 -5.21 3.93
CA ALA A 556 -42.59 -6.52 4.21
C ALA A 556 -44.01 -6.46 4.79
N SER A 557 -44.34 -5.38 5.53
CA SER A 557 -45.66 -5.18 6.14
C SER A 557 -46.69 -4.57 5.18
N SER A 558 -46.24 -3.94 4.09
CA SER A 558 -47.08 -3.11 3.22
C SER A 558 -47.39 -3.71 1.84
N GLY A 559 -46.73 -4.78 1.41
CA GLY A 559 -47.01 -5.38 0.11
C GLY A 559 -47.93 -6.59 0.13
N GLY A 560 -48.78 -6.65 -0.89
CA GLY A 560 -49.73 -7.75 -1.11
C GLY A 560 -49.04 -9.02 -1.58
N THR A 561 -49.56 -10.17 -1.14
CA THR A 561 -49.09 -11.53 -1.42
C THR A 561 -49.39 -12.03 -2.84
N ALA A 562 -49.27 -11.18 -3.87
CA ALA A 562 -49.45 -11.61 -5.25
C ALA A 562 -48.10 -12.02 -5.86
N GLU A 563 -48.03 -13.22 -6.42
CA GLU A 563 -46.85 -13.76 -7.10
C GLU A 563 -46.40 -12.83 -8.24
N GLY A 564 -45.29 -12.10 -8.04
CA GLY A 564 -44.73 -11.14 -9.00
C GLY A 564 -43.90 -10.03 -8.35
N SER A 565 -43.31 -9.16 -9.20
CA SER A 565 -42.47 -8.02 -8.81
C SER A 565 -43.14 -7.14 -7.74
N PHE A 566 -42.54 -7.09 -6.55
CA PHE A 566 -43.10 -6.43 -5.37
C PHE A 566 -42.87 -4.90 -5.43
N THR A 567 -43.93 -4.10 -5.29
CA THR A 567 -43.87 -2.62 -5.20
C THR A 567 -44.16 -2.16 -3.77
N TRP A 568 -43.30 -1.28 -3.24
CA TRP A 568 -43.47 -0.61 -1.95
C TRP A 568 -44.61 0.40 -2.02
N GLN A 569 -45.73 0.08 -1.36
CA GLN A 569 -46.99 0.82 -1.55
C GLN A 569 -46.97 2.22 -0.93
N LYS A 570 -46.23 2.41 0.16
CA LYS A 570 -46.20 3.66 0.93
C LYS A 570 -44.77 4.01 1.33
N PRO A 571 -43.90 4.38 0.37
CA PRO A 571 -42.55 4.77 0.69
C PRO A 571 -42.55 6.06 1.54
N ARG A 572 -41.68 6.14 2.55
CA ARG A 572 -41.56 7.33 3.42
C ARG A 572 -41.11 8.59 2.68
N THR A 573 -40.51 8.42 1.51
CA THR A 573 -40.01 9.49 0.64
C THR A 573 -39.94 8.99 -0.81
N THR A 574 -39.74 9.89 -1.77
CA THR A 574 -39.55 9.52 -3.19
C THR A 574 -38.28 8.71 -3.41
N PHE A 575 -38.22 7.91 -4.48
CA PHE A 575 -37.00 7.20 -4.89
C PHE A 575 -35.77 8.13 -4.94
N PHE A 576 -35.90 9.32 -5.55
CA PHE A 576 -34.81 10.30 -5.68
C PHE A 576 -34.18 10.67 -4.33
N ASN A 577 -35.02 11.05 -3.35
CA ASN A 577 -34.55 11.40 -2.02
C ASN A 577 -33.96 10.19 -1.29
N TRP A 578 -34.59 9.02 -1.37
CA TRP A 578 -34.11 7.82 -0.69
C TRP A 578 -32.75 7.35 -1.24
N VAL A 579 -32.61 7.27 -2.56
CA VAL A 579 -31.39 6.78 -3.21
C VAL A 579 -30.21 7.72 -2.97
N ARG A 580 -30.48 9.04 -2.85
CA ARG A 580 -29.48 10.06 -2.53
C ARG A 580 -29.32 10.34 -1.03
N SER A 581 -30.01 9.66 -0.13
CA SER A 581 -29.83 9.80 1.33
C SER A 581 -29.66 8.43 1.96
N THR A 582 -30.68 7.88 2.63
CA THR A 582 -30.65 6.59 3.32
C THR A 582 -29.86 5.52 2.57
N SER A 583 -30.08 5.38 1.26
CA SER A 583 -29.45 4.31 0.48
C SER A 583 -27.99 4.62 0.09
N ALA A 584 -27.69 5.83 -0.37
CA ALA A 584 -26.32 6.26 -0.63
C ALA A 584 -25.48 6.31 0.66
N ASP A 585 -26.06 6.79 1.75
CA ASP A 585 -25.44 6.87 3.07
C ASP A 585 -25.24 5.49 3.69
N HIS A 586 -26.08 4.51 3.37
CA HIS A 586 -25.90 3.10 3.73
C HIS A 586 -24.72 2.44 2.98
N THR A 587 -24.32 2.98 1.83
CA THR A 587 -23.09 2.52 1.19
C THR A 587 -21.89 3.01 1.99
N SER A 588 -20.81 2.25 2.03
CA SER A 588 -19.57 2.71 2.68
C SER A 588 -18.85 3.82 1.89
N CYS A 589 -19.36 4.20 0.71
CA CYS A 589 -18.72 5.16 -0.17
C CYS A 589 -18.47 6.52 0.50
N PRO A 590 -19.44 7.18 1.17
CA PRO A 590 -19.22 8.51 1.74
C PRO A 590 -18.14 8.54 2.81
N TYR A 591 -18.23 7.71 3.85
CA TYR A 591 -17.20 7.71 4.89
C TYR A 591 -15.85 7.18 4.36
N GLY A 592 -15.87 6.19 3.46
CA GLY A 592 -14.67 5.64 2.82
C GLY A 592 -13.94 6.69 1.98
N PHE A 593 -14.68 7.56 1.29
CA PHE A 593 -14.16 8.68 0.51
C PHE A 593 -13.43 9.68 1.41
N VAL A 594 -14.06 10.09 2.52
CA VAL A 594 -13.43 11.03 3.47
C VAL A 594 -12.22 10.39 4.16
N PHE A 595 -12.31 9.12 4.54
CA PHE A 595 -11.19 8.38 5.09
C PHE A 595 -10.02 8.33 4.10
N PHE A 596 -10.29 8.08 2.82
CA PHE A 596 -9.27 8.11 1.77
C PHE A 596 -8.62 9.49 1.64
N LEU A 597 -9.40 10.59 1.71
CA LEU A 597 -8.85 11.95 1.75
C LEU A 597 -7.88 12.15 2.92
N CYS A 598 -8.20 11.64 4.12
CA CYS A 598 -7.29 11.64 5.26
C CYS A 598 -5.99 10.87 4.98
N LEU A 599 -6.07 9.73 4.31
CA LEU A 599 -4.89 8.90 4.01
C LEU A 599 -3.93 9.58 3.00
N ILE A 600 -4.48 10.28 2.01
CA ILE A 600 -3.68 10.93 0.96
C ILE A 600 -3.24 12.35 1.31
N SER A 601 -3.75 12.91 2.42
CA SER A 601 -3.31 14.18 2.99
C SER A 601 -1.83 14.10 3.38
N GLN A 602 -1.07 15.12 3.03
CA GLN A 602 0.31 15.26 3.50
C GLN A 602 0.32 15.95 4.87
N ASN A 603 1.33 15.66 5.69
CA ASN A 603 1.44 16.25 7.01
C ASN A 603 1.50 17.78 6.91
N GLY A 604 0.52 18.46 7.51
CA GLY A 604 0.45 19.92 7.53
C GLY A 604 0.00 20.60 6.23
N HIS A 605 -0.40 19.84 5.21
CA HIS A 605 -0.99 20.38 3.98
C HIS A 605 -2.45 19.96 3.83
N ASP A 606 -3.33 20.95 3.75
CA ASP A 606 -4.75 20.71 3.56
C ASP A 606 -5.03 20.25 2.12
N VAL A 607 -5.68 19.09 1.97
CA VAL A 607 -6.21 18.60 0.69
C VAL A 607 -7.29 19.54 0.13
N ILE A 608 -7.95 20.28 1.03
CA ILE A 608 -9.07 21.17 0.74
C ILE A 608 -8.69 22.57 1.23
N THR A 609 -8.45 23.49 0.31
CA THR A 609 -8.03 24.87 0.58
C THR A 609 -9.15 25.89 0.41
N SER A 610 -10.32 25.49 -0.13
CA SER A 610 -11.47 26.38 -0.33
C SER A 610 -12.82 25.69 -0.10
N VAL A 611 -13.86 26.50 0.14
CA VAL A 611 -15.24 26.02 0.28
C VAL A 611 -15.78 25.46 -1.04
N GLN A 612 -15.33 25.99 -2.18
CA GLN A 612 -15.71 25.52 -3.51
C GLN A 612 -15.20 24.10 -3.76
N GLN A 613 -13.93 23.83 -3.46
CA GLN A 613 -13.38 22.47 -3.51
C GLN A 613 -14.12 21.52 -2.57
N ARG A 614 -14.39 21.98 -1.32
CA ARG A 614 -15.14 21.21 -0.33
C ARG A 614 -16.49 20.78 -0.89
N TYR A 615 -17.24 21.72 -1.47
CA TYR A 615 -18.57 21.50 -2.01
C TYR A 615 -18.54 20.54 -3.21
N ALA A 616 -17.63 20.76 -4.17
CA ALA A 616 -17.47 19.91 -5.34
C ALA A 616 -17.04 18.47 -4.96
N LEU A 617 -16.22 18.31 -3.92
CA LEU A 617 -15.88 16.98 -3.37
C LEU A 617 -17.10 16.27 -2.77
N GLU A 618 -17.98 16.97 -2.04
CA GLU A 618 -19.24 16.38 -1.54
C GLU A 618 -20.16 15.98 -2.68
N ASP A 619 -20.27 16.83 -3.70
CA ASP A 619 -21.14 16.58 -4.85
C ASP A 619 -20.67 15.35 -5.64
N ALA A 620 -19.37 15.28 -5.93
CA ALA A 620 -18.75 14.11 -6.57
C ALA A 620 -18.95 12.84 -5.72
N CYS A 621 -18.72 12.91 -4.41
CA CYS A 621 -18.92 11.80 -3.50
C CYS A 621 -20.38 11.32 -3.48
N ARG A 622 -21.35 12.25 -3.46
CA ARG A 622 -22.78 11.94 -3.46
C ARG A 622 -23.23 11.27 -4.75
N HIS A 623 -22.79 11.77 -5.91
CA HIS A 623 -23.03 11.12 -7.19
C HIS A 623 -22.45 9.69 -7.20
N LEU A 624 -21.21 9.53 -6.75
CA LEU A 624 -20.55 8.22 -6.68
C LEU A 624 -21.28 7.25 -5.75
N ALA A 625 -21.65 7.66 -4.53
CA ALA A 625 -22.38 6.82 -3.58
C ALA A 625 -23.76 6.40 -4.09
N THR A 626 -24.46 7.32 -4.78
CA THR A 626 -25.75 7.04 -5.41
C THR A 626 -25.59 5.99 -6.52
N MET A 627 -24.56 6.13 -7.37
CA MET A 627 -24.24 5.12 -8.38
C MET A 627 -23.92 3.76 -7.77
N CYS A 628 -23.13 3.73 -6.68
CA CYS A 628 -22.79 2.48 -5.98
C CYS A 628 -24.04 1.70 -5.62
N ARG A 629 -25.01 2.39 -5.01
CA ARG A 629 -26.27 1.77 -4.63
C ARG A 629 -27.03 1.26 -5.85
N GLN A 630 -27.16 2.06 -6.90
CA GLN A 630 -27.94 1.68 -8.08
C GLN A 630 -27.35 0.46 -8.81
N TYR A 631 -26.02 0.37 -8.92
CA TYR A 631 -25.37 -0.81 -9.51
C TYR A 631 -25.46 -2.05 -8.62
N ASN A 632 -25.31 -1.88 -7.31
CA ASN A 632 -25.52 -2.97 -6.36
C ASN A 632 -26.95 -3.51 -6.46
N ASP A 633 -27.95 -2.63 -6.39
CA ASP A 633 -29.37 -2.97 -6.51
C ASP A 633 -29.70 -3.65 -7.83
N PHE A 634 -29.10 -3.21 -8.93
CA PHE A 634 -29.26 -3.87 -10.23
C PHE A 634 -28.79 -5.33 -10.19
N GLY A 635 -27.63 -5.58 -9.57
CA GLY A 635 -27.05 -6.93 -9.47
C GLY A 635 -27.77 -7.82 -8.47
N SER A 636 -28.41 -7.23 -7.46
CA SER A 636 -28.99 -7.95 -6.32
C SER A 636 -30.50 -8.17 -6.38
N VAL A 637 -31.22 -7.67 -7.39
CA VAL A 637 -32.70 -7.74 -7.46
C VAL A 637 -33.28 -9.09 -7.03
N VAL A 638 -32.72 -10.20 -7.54
CA VAL A 638 -33.20 -11.57 -7.21
C VAL A 638 -32.92 -11.91 -5.75
N ARG A 639 -31.70 -11.64 -5.27
CA ARG A 639 -31.31 -11.91 -3.89
C ARG A 639 -32.16 -11.08 -2.92
N ASP A 640 -32.31 -9.79 -3.18
CA ASP A 640 -33.03 -8.89 -2.29
C ASP A 640 -34.52 -9.23 -2.25
N HIS A 641 -35.11 -9.69 -3.36
CA HIS A 641 -36.46 -10.24 -3.38
C HIS A 641 -36.59 -11.46 -2.45
N ASP A 642 -35.66 -12.43 -2.54
CA ASP A 642 -35.69 -13.66 -1.74
C ASP A 642 -35.42 -13.41 -0.25
N GLU A 643 -34.59 -12.41 0.06
CA GLU A 643 -34.25 -11.97 1.42
C GLU A 643 -35.24 -10.94 1.99
N LYS A 644 -36.19 -10.46 1.17
CA LYS A 644 -37.12 -9.36 1.50
C LYS A 644 -36.43 -8.05 1.88
N ASN A 645 -35.27 -7.81 1.28
CA ASN A 645 -34.54 -6.55 1.40
C ASN A 645 -35.10 -5.51 0.43
N LEU A 646 -35.17 -4.25 0.86
CA LEU A 646 -35.60 -3.16 0.01
C LEU A 646 -34.56 -2.88 -1.07
N ASN A 647 -35.01 -2.92 -2.32
CA ASN A 647 -34.23 -2.60 -3.51
C ASN A 647 -34.79 -1.36 -4.21
N SER A 648 -33.94 -0.61 -4.92
CA SER A 648 -34.36 0.51 -5.79
C SER A 648 -35.57 0.18 -6.66
N VAL A 649 -35.64 -1.02 -7.24
CA VAL A 649 -36.73 -1.41 -8.15
C VAL A 649 -38.08 -1.61 -7.45
N ASN A 650 -38.15 -1.57 -6.12
CA ASN A 650 -39.42 -1.69 -5.41
C ASN A 650 -40.17 -0.36 -5.32
N PHE A 651 -39.56 0.77 -5.69
CA PHE A 651 -40.23 2.07 -5.61
C PHE A 651 -41.33 2.23 -6.67
N PRO A 652 -42.46 2.88 -6.35
CA PRO A 652 -43.59 3.04 -7.28
C PRO A 652 -43.24 3.85 -8.54
N GLU A 653 -42.20 4.70 -8.48
CA GLU A 653 -41.68 5.41 -9.64
C GLU A 653 -41.20 4.47 -10.77
N PHE A 654 -40.85 3.21 -10.46
CA PHE A 654 -40.47 2.20 -11.45
C PHE A 654 -41.66 1.53 -12.16
N ASP A 655 -42.89 1.80 -11.70
CA ASP A 655 -44.13 1.35 -12.36
C ASP A 655 -44.63 2.35 -13.42
N LEU A 656 -43.97 3.52 -13.53
CA LEU A 656 -44.28 4.48 -14.58
C LEU A 656 -44.01 3.87 -15.97
N GLY A 657 -45.03 3.91 -16.82
CA GLY A 657 -44.97 3.32 -18.16
C GLY A 657 -44.89 1.79 -18.18
N ALA A 658 -45.40 1.10 -17.14
CA ALA A 658 -45.49 -0.36 -17.12
C ALA A 658 -46.25 -0.90 -18.36
N PRO A 659 -45.85 -2.08 -18.89
CA PRO A 659 -46.55 -2.68 -20.03
C PRO A 659 -48.05 -2.89 -19.73
N GLN A 660 -48.89 -2.71 -20.74
CA GLN A 660 -50.31 -3.06 -20.66
C GLN A 660 -50.49 -4.57 -20.33
N GLN A 661 -51.68 -4.93 -19.81
CA GLN A 661 -52.07 -6.29 -19.40
C GLN A 661 -51.46 -7.39 -20.28
N GLY A 662 -50.68 -8.30 -19.67
CA GLY A 662 -50.13 -9.49 -20.34
C GLY A 662 -48.60 -9.67 -20.26
N ALA A 663 -47.84 -8.70 -19.72
CA ALA A 663 -46.40 -8.88 -19.50
C ALA A 663 -46.11 -9.86 -18.36
N SER A 664 -45.11 -10.72 -18.55
CA SER A 664 -44.60 -11.64 -17.54
C SER A 664 -43.87 -10.89 -16.41
N ALA A 665 -43.78 -11.50 -15.23
CA ALA A 665 -43.03 -10.93 -14.11
C ALA A 665 -41.55 -10.68 -14.44
N GLU A 666 -40.95 -11.54 -15.27
CA GLU A 666 -39.57 -11.41 -15.73
C GLU A 666 -39.37 -10.16 -16.62
N GLU A 667 -40.30 -9.90 -17.54
CA GLU A 667 -40.25 -8.71 -18.40
C GLU A 667 -40.39 -7.41 -17.60
N VAL A 668 -41.21 -7.42 -16.55
CA VAL A 668 -41.36 -6.27 -15.63
C VAL A 668 -40.05 -6.03 -14.88
N VAL A 669 -39.45 -7.09 -14.30
CA VAL A 669 -38.18 -6.98 -13.58
C VAL A 669 -37.05 -6.48 -14.49
N GLU A 670 -36.94 -7.01 -15.71
CA GLU A 670 -35.91 -6.58 -16.66
C GLU A 670 -36.13 -5.14 -17.14
N LYS A 671 -37.38 -4.67 -17.28
CA LYS A 671 -37.65 -3.25 -17.53
C LYS A 671 -37.16 -2.40 -16.36
N ARG A 672 -37.54 -2.72 -15.11
CA ARG A 672 -37.12 -1.94 -13.94
C ARG A 672 -35.59 -1.89 -13.79
N LYS A 673 -34.90 -3.00 -14.08
CA LYS A 673 -33.44 -3.07 -14.14
C LYS A 673 -32.84 -2.17 -15.22
N ARG A 674 -33.43 -2.13 -16.42
CA ARG A 674 -33.01 -1.19 -17.49
C ARG A 674 -33.20 0.27 -17.08
N ASP A 675 -34.34 0.60 -16.48
CA ASP A 675 -34.64 1.95 -16.01
C ASP A 675 -33.65 2.37 -14.91
N LEU A 676 -33.32 1.48 -13.98
CA LEU A 676 -32.32 1.73 -12.92
C LEU A 676 -30.93 2.02 -13.50
N LEU A 677 -30.48 1.25 -14.50
CA LEU A 677 -29.21 1.53 -15.17
C LEU A 677 -29.22 2.86 -15.92
N ALA A 678 -30.35 3.25 -16.54
CA ALA A 678 -30.45 4.54 -17.21
C ALA A 678 -30.29 5.71 -16.22
N ILE A 679 -30.82 5.57 -15.00
CA ILE A 679 -30.65 6.55 -13.92
C ILE A 679 -29.19 6.53 -13.41
N ALA A 680 -28.56 5.36 -13.28
CA ALA A 680 -27.14 5.26 -12.91
C ALA A 680 -26.22 5.96 -13.93
N GLN A 681 -26.58 5.93 -15.22
CA GLN A 681 -25.87 6.70 -16.25
C GLN A 681 -26.09 8.23 -16.12
N TYR A 682 -27.24 8.67 -15.60
CA TYR A 682 -27.44 10.07 -15.26
C TYR A 682 -26.50 10.50 -14.13
N GLU A 683 -26.43 9.72 -13.05
CA GLU A 683 -25.54 9.99 -11.92
C GLU A 683 -24.06 9.97 -12.35
N ARG A 684 -23.67 9.08 -13.29
CA ARG A 684 -22.32 9.08 -13.88
C ARG A 684 -21.98 10.37 -14.61
N ARG A 685 -22.93 10.95 -15.35
CA ARG A 685 -22.71 12.25 -16.01
C ARG A 685 -22.55 13.37 -14.98
N GLY A 686 -23.29 13.32 -13.88
CA GLY A 686 -23.14 14.24 -12.74
C GLY A 686 -21.75 14.13 -12.12
N LEU A 687 -21.31 12.90 -11.80
CA LEU A 687 -19.97 12.62 -11.29
C LEU A 687 -18.88 13.17 -12.22
N ASN A 688 -18.95 12.89 -13.52
CA ASN A 688 -17.96 13.36 -14.48
C ASN A 688 -17.88 14.89 -14.55
N ARG A 689 -19.02 15.58 -14.42
CA ARG A 689 -19.05 17.04 -14.36
C ARG A 689 -18.38 17.56 -13.09
N ALA A 690 -18.74 17.02 -11.92
CA ALA A 690 -18.15 17.42 -10.65
C ALA A 690 -16.63 17.17 -10.63
N VAL A 691 -16.17 16.03 -11.15
CA VAL A 691 -14.74 15.72 -11.30
C VAL A 691 -14.05 16.68 -12.26
N GLY A 692 -14.71 17.06 -13.36
CA GLY A 692 -14.20 18.09 -14.28
C GLY A 692 -14.01 19.45 -13.61
N GLU A 693 -14.91 19.86 -12.72
CA GLU A 693 -14.73 21.09 -11.93
C GLU A 693 -13.59 20.97 -10.90
N LEU A 694 -13.37 19.76 -10.36
CA LEU A 694 -12.26 19.47 -9.46
C LEU A 694 -10.89 19.47 -10.17
N GLU A 695 -10.85 19.19 -11.48
CA GLU A 695 -9.62 19.27 -12.30
C GLU A 695 -8.99 20.65 -12.31
N ASP A 696 -9.82 21.69 -12.31
CA ASP A 696 -9.36 23.08 -12.38
C ASP A 696 -8.91 23.64 -11.02
N CYS A 697 -9.32 23.02 -9.91
CA CYS A 697 -9.12 23.59 -8.58
C CYS A 697 -8.34 22.71 -7.59
N LEU A 698 -8.29 21.38 -7.74
CA LEU A 698 -7.51 20.51 -6.85
C LEU A 698 -6.05 20.37 -7.30
N ASP A 699 -5.16 20.09 -6.35
CA ASP A 699 -3.80 19.66 -6.66
C ASP A 699 -3.81 18.40 -7.55
N ALA A 700 -2.99 18.40 -8.60
CA ALA A 700 -2.99 17.33 -9.59
C ALA A 700 -2.67 15.95 -8.99
N LYS A 701 -1.80 15.88 -7.96
CA LYS A 701 -1.46 14.61 -7.29
C LYS A 701 -2.58 14.13 -6.38
N VAL A 702 -3.34 15.05 -5.77
CA VAL A 702 -4.57 14.71 -5.03
C VAL A 702 -5.60 14.14 -5.99
N LEU A 703 -5.84 14.82 -7.11
CA LEU A 703 -6.83 14.41 -8.09
C LEU A 703 -6.50 13.06 -8.73
N GLU A 704 -5.23 12.80 -9.03
CA GLU A 704 -4.75 11.50 -9.53
C GLU A 704 -5.15 10.35 -8.59
N LYS A 705 -4.96 10.55 -7.28
CA LYS A 705 -5.36 9.56 -6.25
C LYS A 705 -6.88 9.49 -6.08
N LEU A 706 -7.57 10.63 -6.18
CA LEU A 706 -9.04 10.66 -6.11
C LEU A 706 -9.66 9.85 -7.26
N ARG A 707 -9.12 9.97 -8.48
CA ARG A 707 -9.53 9.15 -9.63
C ARG A 707 -9.35 7.66 -9.38
N LEU A 708 -8.32 7.25 -8.64
CA LEU A 708 -8.18 5.86 -8.22
C LEU A 708 -9.34 5.40 -7.33
N PHE A 709 -9.71 6.16 -6.30
CA PHE A 709 -10.87 5.83 -5.45
C PHE A 709 -12.16 5.73 -6.29
N ILE A 710 -12.40 6.71 -7.15
CA ILE A 710 -13.56 6.72 -8.04
C ILE A 710 -13.58 5.48 -8.94
N GLN A 711 -12.45 5.14 -9.57
CA GLN A 711 -12.34 4.00 -10.47
C GLN A 711 -12.53 2.66 -9.76
N VAL A 712 -11.99 2.50 -8.55
CA VAL A 712 -12.20 1.29 -7.73
C VAL A 712 -13.68 1.12 -7.41
N THR A 713 -14.32 2.20 -6.98
CA THR A 713 -15.72 2.21 -6.60
C THR A 713 -16.63 1.94 -7.80
N ASP A 714 -16.36 2.56 -8.95
CA ASP A 714 -17.07 2.31 -10.20
C ASP A 714 -16.86 0.87 -10.73
N PHE A 715 -15.66 0.33 -10.55
CA PHE A 715 -15.33 -1.04 -10.92
C PHE A 715 -16.17 -2.07 -10.15
N TYR A 716 -16.44 -1.85 -8.86
CA TYR A 716 -17.41 -2.68 -8.12
C TYR A 716 -18.79 -2.66 -8.74
N GLY A 717 -19.26 -1.49 -9.20
CA GLY A 717 -20.53 -1.40 -9.92
C GLY A 717 -20.56 -2.28 -11.16
N HIS A 718 -19.48 -2.27 -11.95
CA HIS A 718 -19.35 -3.16 -13.11
C HIS A 718 -19.25 -4.64 -12.74
N ILE A 719 -18.63 -4.98 -11.60
CA ILE A 719 -18.65 -6.36 -11.08
C ILE A 719 -20.09 -6.77 -10.76
N TYR A 720 -20.87 -5.96 -10.05
CA TYR A 720 -22.28 -6.29 -9.72
C TYR A 720 -23.15 -6.50 -10.96
N VAL A 721 -22.92 -5.74 -12.04
CA VAL A 721 -23.60 -5.97 -13.32
C VAL A 721 -23.25 -7.32 -13.93
N ALA A 722 -21.98 -7.73 -13.85
CA ALA A 722 -21.52 -9.00 -14.40
C ALA A 722 -21.86 -10.20 -13.50
N ARG A 723 -21.85 -10.00 -12.17
CA ARG A 723 -22.02 -11.04 -11.16
C ARG A 723 -22.33 -10.43 -9.79
N ASP A 724 -23.37 -10.96 -9.14
CA ASP A 724 -23.62 -10.66 -7.73
C ASP A 724 -22.52 -11.25 -6.82
N ILE A 725 -21.94 -10.40 -5.98
CA ILE A 725 -20.89 -10.72 -5.01
C ILE A 725 -21.28 -10.38 -3.55
N GLY A 726 -22.53 -10.01 -3.29
CA GLY A 726 -23.01 -9.72 -1.94
C GLY A 726 -23.02 -10.96 -1.02
N ILE A 727 -23.01 -10.72 0.30
CA ILE A 727 -23.10 -11.78 1.30
C ILE A 727 -24.54 -12.30 1.34
N ARG A 728 -24.71 -13.64 1.30
CA ARG A 728 -26.03 -14.29 1.44
C ARG A 728 -26.25 -14.84 2.84
N HIS A 729 -27.49 -14.79 3.31
CA HIS A 729 -27.89 -15.45 4.56
C HIS A 729 -27.84 -16.99 4.46
N ALA A 730 -27.18 -17.64 5.42
CA ALA A 730 -26.91 -19.09 5.41
C ALA A 730 -28.17 -19.99 5.36
N ALA A 731 -29.33 -19.49 5.79
CA ALA A 731 -30.60 -20.23 5.73
C ALA A 731 -31.06 -20.53 4.29
N GLN A 732 -30.57 -19.79 3.29
CA GLN A 732 -31.00 -19.89 1.89
C GLN A 732 -29.87 -20.33 0.92
N ALA A 733 -28.62 -20.44 1.39
CA ALA A 733 -27.47 -20.87 0.57
C ALA A 733 -27.57 -22.33 0.06
N LYS A 734 -28.50 -23.14 0.58
CA LYS A 734 -28.74 -24.54 0.18
C LYS A 734 -29.63 -24.72 -1.06
N ALA A 735 -30.11 -23.65 -1.69
CA ALA A 735 -31.18 -23.73 -2.71
C ALA A 735 -30.75 -23.52 -4.18
N VAL A 736 -29.47 -23.59 -4.56
CA VAL A 736 -29.05 -23.42 -5.97
C VAL A 736 -28.09 -24.55 -6.41
N PRO A 737 -28.32 -25.25 -7.55
CA PRO A 737 -27.36 -26.19 -8.09
C PRO A 737 -26.17 -25.46 -8.75
N ALA A 738 -25.01 -26.13 -8.72
CA ALA A 738 -23.67 -25.62 -9.04
C ALA A 738 -23.47 -24.99 -10.43
#